data_AF-A0A1E1XND5-F1
#
_entry.id   AF-A0A1E1XND5-F1
#
_cell.length_a   1.000
_cell.length_b   1.000
_cell.length_c   1.000
_cell.angle_alpha   90.00
_cell.angle_beta   90.00
_cell.angle_gamma   90.00
#
_symmetry.space_group_name_H-M   'P 1'
#
loop_
_entity.id
_entity.type
_entity.pdbx_description
1 polymer ?
#
loop_
_entity_poly.entity_id
_entity_poly.type
_entity_poly.pdbx_seq_one_letter_code
_entity_poly.pdbx_strand_id
1 'polypeptide(L)'
;EQNKECLINISKYKFSLVISGLTKILHSVNEVFAYQRTHSPIQPEFEKNFYESQLIVLDTLEKCLSRQPKETTRYDETMNVKALLRELCKFIDMPDSSMVVPLKNLASKVLFALSLNNFNAVFNRISGRLHELSNANEETTDFSDIELIQHINVDVTRLIKLLNEINSKFRSLRKNAHLCLMNSLEKAIWNWMDTYPHEFMELQNKPNDELADACDRMFDVLDSFAESNKRRAQAWPLQIMLLVLCPIILEEIVNADSGAPCSPRHLKKRQFIDSVKKALVPHGTSKQLMEAAAVTCVKLCKASTYINILDSNNVVFALVQVVINDLKLLLFNPAKPFVRSQATVAQDVELMTDCFVSCFRINPHNNEALKVCLHAGGPTWTYQHVLLGSLLRVVSQPRLAWWPQVDLLYSKAPELRHMFTDTLNRVTQGFVSAHGGGSSSSGGPAKMMIPSLTLKEKVSTLKFKEKTEEQLSYKNLLLLMVRLIHADPMLMLNSQGKAGHEVQSSTLELINGLVSLVHQPPSMQDLAQEAMEALRVLHLPEHIERWNPEAPINTCWDLSSQALFSISQKLIQHQILGYTDVLRWLREVLRCRNAFLARHREYANLGSHVAICKQAHIKLEVVFFMYLWSVDIDAVLVAMSCFALLCEEADIRCGQDDLTVTYLLPNYHVYQELATASTVLTTGRAVLQKRIMALLRKIEHCTQGCSLAWEDTFMNWDAVTKLLVSYPKSKLEEGQMICESLHRTIGKRRASHQSTEHELEDQVNEWANMTGFLCALGGVCLQRRSPSSSSARAPPRSSLYGGTLTSLDARTKGALVGVAGGM
;
A
#
# COMPACT_ATOMS: atom_id res chain seq x y z
N GLU A 1 19.08 5.82 0.44
CA GLU A 1 19.05 5.50 1.89
C GLU A 1 20.36 5.74 2.64
N GLN A 2 21.47 5.02 2.40
CA GLN A 2 22.71 5.12 3.22
C GLN A 2 23.15 6.56 3.57
N ASN A 3 23.27 7.47 2.59
CA ASN A 3 23.66 8.88 2.84
C ASN A 3 22.67 9.63 3.77
N LYS A 4 21.38 9.30 3.67
CA LYS A 4 20.30 9.88 4.49
C LYS A 4 20.33 9.34 5.91
N GLU A 5 20.62 8.05 6.10
CA GLU A 5 20.88 7.48 7.42
C GLU A 5 22.15 8.07 8.07
N CYS A 6 23.20 8.32 7.27
CA CYS A 6 24.38 9.06 7.75
C CYS A 6 24.01 10.48 8.21
N LEU A 7 23.22 11.23 7.44
CA LEU A 7 22.75 12.57 7.83
C LEU A 7 21.89 12.55 9.11
N ILE A 8 21.00 11.56 9.26
CA ILE A 8 20.16 11.36 10.46
C ILE A 8 21.00 10.96 11.69
N ASN A 9 22.18 10.36 11.50
CA ASN A 9 23.11 10.08 12.59
C ASN A 9 24.04 11.29 12.90
N ILE A 10 24.42 12.08 11.89
CA ILE A 10 25.22 13.30 12.06
C ILE A 10 24.39 14.43 12.72
N SER A 11 23.09 14.53 12.43
CA SER A 11 22.22 15.57 12.99
C SER A 11 22.13 15.52 14.52
N LYS A 12 22.31 14.33 15.14
CA LYS A 12 22.43 14.14 16.60
C LYS A 12 23.54 14.99 17.24
N TYR A 13 24.60 15.29 16.49
CA TYR A 13 25.80 16.01 16.97
C TYR A 13 26.02 17.37 16.28
N LYS A 14 25.46 17.57 15.08
CA LYS A 14 25.64 18.77 14.23
C LYS A 14 24.30 19.29 13.69
N PHE A 15 23.25 19.22 14.52
CA PHE A 15 21.86 19.54 14.18
C PHE A 15 21.69 20.78 13.29
N SER A 16 22.07 21.97 13.76
CA SER A 16 21.94 23.23 13.03
C SER A 16 22.60 23.20 11.63
N LEU A 17 23.76 22.53 11.49
CA LEU A 17 24.45 22.40 10.20
C LEU A 17 23.67 21.49 9.23
N VAL A 18 23.17 20.34 9.71
CA VAL A 18 22.41 19.40 8.89
C VAL A 18 21.07 20.01 8.46
N ILE A 19 20.33 20.66 9.38
CA ILE A 19 19.08 21.34 9.04
C ILE A 19 19.33 22.50 8.06
N SER A 20 20.35 23.35 8.27
CA SER A 20 20.71 24.41 7.32
C SER A 20 21.05 23.87 5.93
N GLY A 21 21.80 22.76 5.87
CA GLY A 21 22.14 22.09 4.61
C GLY A 21 20.91 21.53 3.89
N LEU A 22 20.06 20.78 4.60
CA LEU A 22 18.83 20.22 4.03
C LEU A 22 17.84 21.31 3.58
N THR A 23 17.69 22.41 4.32
CA THR A 23 16.88 23.57 3.90
C THR A 23 17.43 24.22 2.63
N LYS A 24 18.75 24.36 2.49
CA LYS A 24 19.38 24.87 1.25
C LYS A 24 19.19 23.94 0.06
N ILE A 25 19.27 22.63 0.26
CA ILE A 25 18.98 21.64 -0.78
C ILE A 25 17.51 21.72 -1.21
N LEU A 26 16.57 21.77 -0.26
CA LEU A 26 15.13 21.90 -0.54
C LEU A 26 14.83 23.18 -1.35
N HIS A 27 15.40 24.30 -0.93
CA HIS A 27 15.29 25.58 -1.63
C HIS A 27 15.85 25.51 -3.06
N SER A 28 17.05 24.93 -3.24
CA SER A 28 17.68 24.78 -4.56
C SER A 28 16.88 23.88 -5.50
N VAL A 29 16.32 22.76 -5.00
CA VAL A 29 15.42 21.90 -5.77
C VAL A 29 14.15 22.66 -6.18
N ASN A 30 13.58 23.46 -5.28
CA ASN A 30 12.41 24.30 -5.56
C ASN A 30 12.70 25.39 -6.63
N GLU A 31 13.86 26.06 -6.58
CA GLU A 31 14.25 27.07 -7.57
C GLU A 31 14.51 26.46 -8.95
N VAL A 32 15.25 25.34 -9.03
CA VAL A 32 15.52 24.65 -10.30
C VAL A 32 14.22 24.17 -10.94
N PHE A 33 13.28 23.64 -10.14
CA PHE A 33 11.97 23.23 -10.63
C PHE A 33 11.15 24.41 -11.18
N ALA A 34 11.09 25.53 -10.45
CA ALA A 34 10.39 26.74 -10.89
C ALA A 34 11.01 27.36 -12.16
N TYR A 35 12.35 27.35 -12.25
CA TYR A 35 13.07 27.82 -13.44
C TYR A 35 12.77 26.94 -14.67
N GLN A 36 12.84 25.62 -14.54
CA GLN A 36 12.53 24.74 -15.67
C GLN A 36 11.06 24.89 -16.12
N ARG A 37 10.12 24.96 -15.17
CA ARG A 37 8.67 25.09 -15.45
C ARG A 37 8.29 26.38 -16.18
N THR A 38 9.14 27.41 -16.10
CA THR A 38 8.94 28.71 -16.79
C THR A 38 9.66 28.81 -18.13
N HIS A 39 10.69 27.99 -18.39
CA HIS A 39 11.54 28.10 -19.58
C HIS A 39 11.36 26.94 -20.59
N SER A 40 10.75 25.81 -20.20
CA SER A 40 10.53 24.66 -21.10
C SER A 40 9.37 23.78 -20.62
N PRO A 41 8.61 23.12 -21.52
CA PRO A 41 7.68 22.06 -21.12
C PRO A 41 8.45 20.88 -20.49
N ILE A 42 8.38 20.76 -19.16
CA ILE A 42 8.98 19.65 -18.41
C ILE A 42 8.35 18.33 -18.88
N GLN A 43 9.17 17.36 -19.29
CA GLN A 43 8.70 16.00 -19.59
C GLN A 43 8.26 15.33 -18.28
N PRO A 44 7.15 14.56 -18.23
CA PRO A 44 6.59 14.04 -16.98
C PRO A 44 7.57 13.24 -16.10
N GLU A 45 8.54 12.54 -16.71
CA GLU A 45 9.63 11.83 -16.03
C GLU A 45 10.49 12.77 -15.17
N PHE A 46 10.83 13.97 -15.68
CA PHE A 46 11.58 14.96 -14.91
C PHE A 46 10.72 15.57 -13.79
N GLU A 47 9.44 15.85 -14.03
CA GLU A 47 8.53 16.34 -12.98
C GLU A 47 8.46 15.35 -11.81
N LYS A 48 8.33 14.04 -12.10
CA LYS A 48 8.39 12.97 -11.11
C LYS A 48 9.72 12.97 -10.33
N ASN A 49 10.86 13.11 -10.99
CA ASN A 49 12.17 13.15 -10.34
C ASN A 49 12.31 14.35 -9.36
N PHE A 50 11.69 15.50 -9.67
CA PHE A 50 11.65 16.64 -8.73
C PHE A 50 10.80 16.34 -7.50
N TYR A 51 9.60 15.80 -7.67
CA TYR A 51 8.74 15.40 -6.55
C TYR A 51 9.42 14.32 -5.67
N GLU A 52 10.06 13.31 -6.26
CA GLU A 52 10.85 12.30 -5.51
C GLU A 52 12.01 12.93 -4.74
N SER A 53 12.73 13.89 -5.34
CA SER A 53 13.81 14.62 -4.68
C SER A 53 13.31 15.43 -3.47
N GLN A 54 12.16 16.11 -3.60
CA GLN A 54 11.51 16.83 -2.50
C GLN A 54 11.05 15.88 -1.39
N LEU A 55 10.47 14.72 -1.73
CA LEU A 55 10.06 13.69 -0.77
C LEU A 55 11.25 13.17 0.06
N ILE A 56 12.37 12.87 -0.59
CA ILE A 56 13.60 12.40 0.08
C ILE A 56 14.13 13.44 1.07
N VAL A 57 14.15 14.73 0.69
CA VAL A 57 14.64 15.81 1.55
C VAL A 57 13.70 16.08 2.73
N LEU A 58 12.37 16.08 2.52
CA LEU A 58 11.39 16.27 3.59
C LEU A 58 11.36 15.09 4.58
N ASP A 59 11.43 13.85 4.10
CA ASP A 59 11.54 12.65 4.96
C ASP A 59 12.85 12.63 5.77
N THR A 60 13.94 13.15 5.21
CA THR A 60 15.22 13.30 5.93
C THR A 60 15.15 14.43 6.97
N LEU A 61 14.50 15.55 6.66
CA LEU A 61 14.25 16.66 7.61
C LEU A 61 13.40 16.21 8.80
N GLU A 62 12.29 15.51 8.54
CA GLU A 62 11.38 14.95 9.56
C GLU A 62 12.18 14.08 10.55
N LYS A 63 12.92 13.10 10.03
CA LYS A 63 13.71 12.16 10.84
C LYS A 63 14.88 12.81 11.60
N CYS A 64 15.31 14.01 11.22
CA CYS A 64 16.27 14.80 11.99
C CYS A 64 15.57 15.61 13.10
N LEU A 65 14.43 16.24 12.81
CA LEU A 65 13.67 17.06 13.77
C LEU A 65 13.02 16.22 14.87
N SER A 66 12.37 15.12 14.51
CA SER A 66 11.74 14.16 15.44
C SER A 66 12.74 13.39 16.32
N ARG A 67 14.05 13.65 16.17
CA ARG A 67 15.15 13.09 16.99
C ARG A 67 15.98 14.17 17.70
N GLN A 68 15.54 15.43 17.70
CA GLN A 68 16.25 16.53 18.35
C GLN A 68 16.18 16.40 19.89
N PRO A 69 17.31 16.46 20.63
CA PRO A 69 17.30 16.54 22.09
C PRO A 69 16.75 17.89 22.56
N LYS A 70 16.08 17.92 23.72
CA LYS A 70 15.37 19.11 24.25
C LYS A 70 16.28 20.29 24.64
N GLU A 71 17.60 20.11 24.69
CA GLU A 71 18.56 21.05 25.31
C GLU A 71 19.53 21.72 24.32
N THR A 72 19.09 21.99 23.08
CA THR A 72 19.84 22.85 22.15
C THR A 72 19.03 24.10 21.80
N THR A 73 19.45 25.23 22.32
CA THR A 73 18.96 26.57 21.92
C THR A 73 20.16 27.46 21.59
N ARG A 74 20.46 27.58 20.29
CA ARG A 74 21.52 28.44 19.75
C ARG A 74 20.94 29.43 18.73
N TYR A 75 21.53 30.62 18.67
CA TYR A 75 21.05 31.73 17.84
C TYR A 75 20.88 31.35 16.35
N ASP A 76 21.83 30.57 15.80
CA ASP A 76 21.80 30.06 14.42
C ASP A 76 20.53 29.27 14.08
N GLU A 77 19.99 28.55 15.07
CA GLU A 77 18.79 27.71 14.90
C GLU A 77 17.57 28.59 14.61
N THR A 78 17.48 29.79 15.19
CA THR A 78 16.37 30.72 14.93
C THR A 78 16.34 31.22 13.49
N MET A 79 17.51 31.38 12.84
CA MET A 79 17.57 31.72 11.42
C MET A 79 17.23 30.52 10.54
N ASN A 80 17.76 29.33 10.86
CA ASN A 80 17.45 28.10 10.12
C ASN A 80 15.96 27.72 10.21
N VAL A 81 15.32 27.89 11.38
CA VAL A 81 13.88 27.69 11.59
C VAL A 81 13.06 28.63 10.70
N LYS A 82 13.41 29.93 10.64
CA LYS A 82 12.72 30.91 9.76
C LYS A 82 12.89 30.59 8.27
N ALA A 83 14.06 30.11 7.86
CA ALA A 83 14.33 29.69 6.48
C ALA A 83 13.54 28.42 6.12
N LEU A 84 13.55 27.41 6.98
CA LEU A 84 12.81 26.16 6.77
C LEU A 84 11.29 26.40 6.74
N LEU A 85 10.76 27.18 7.68
CA LEU A 85 9.33 27.51 7.73
C LEU A 85 8.84 28.19 6.44
N ARG A 86 9.65 29.06 5.83
CA ARG A 86 9.36 29.70 4.53
C ARG A 86 9.26 28.69 3.39
N GLU A 87 10.13 27.68 3.36
CA GLU A 87 10.03 26.61 2.36
C GLU A 87 8.84 25.67 2.62
N LEU A 88 8.50 25.41 3.89
CA LEU A 88 7.38 24.53 4.24
C LEU A 88 6.01 25.10 3.83
N CYS A 89 5.75 26.40 4.03
CA CYS A 89 4.50 27.04 3.59
C CYS A 89 4.19 26.72 2.12
N LYS A 90 5.19 26.84 1.23
CA LYS A 90 5.06 26.56 -0.22
C LYS A 90 4.47 25.19 -0.54
N PHE A 91 4.67 24.18 0.33
CA PHE A 91 4.12 22.84 0.13
C PHE A 91 2.68 22.70 0.65
N ILE A 92 2.36 23.35 1.77
CA ILE A 92 1.00 23.36 2.36
C ILE A 92 0.01 24.02 1.39
N ASP A 93 0.42 25.14 0.77
CA ASP A 93 -0.43 26.00 -0.05
C ASP A 93 -0.74 25.44 -1.46
N MET A 94 -0.11 24.35 -1.89
CA MET A 94 -0.29 23.80 -3.24
C MET A 94 -1.70 23.23 -3.47
N PRO A 95 -2.26 23.26 -4.69
CA PRO A 95 -3.49 22.54 -5.00
C PRO A 95 -3.27 21.02 -4.94
N ASP A 96 -4.26 20.28 -4.43
CA ASP A 96 -4.14 18.84 -4.23
C ASP A 96 -4.04 18.08 -5.57
N SER A 97 -3.05 17.19 -5.64
CA SER A 97 -2.86 16.22 -6.74
C SER A 97 -2.17 14.97 -6.21
N SER A 98 -2.19 13.88 -6.98
CA SER A 98 -1.59 12.60 -6.57
C SER A 98 -0.11 12.72 -6.15
N MET A 99 0.66 13.56 -6.84
CA MET A 99 2.08 13.82 -6.52
C MET A 99 2.26 14.80 -5.34
N VAL A 100 1.30 15.71 -5.12
CA VAL A 100 1.37 16.76 -4.10
C VAL A 100 0.94 16.28 -2.71
N VAL A 101 -0.06 15.39 -2.61
CA VAL A 101 -0.57 14.91 -1.32
C VAL A 101 0.53 14.25 -0.44
N PRO A 102 1.42 13.40 -0.97
CA PRO A 102 2.57 12.89 -0.21
C PRO A 102 3.52 13.99 0.29
N LEU A 103 3.74 15.05 -0.50
CA LEU A 103 4.57 16.18 -0.11
C LEU A 103 3.93 17.03 0.99
N LYS A 104 2.63 17.32 0.89
CA LYS A 104 1.87 17.98 1.97
C LYS A 104 1.94 17.20 3.28
N ASN A 105 1.75 15.88 3.21
CA ASN A 105 1.79 15.00 4.37
C ASN A 105 3.18 14.98 5.03
N LEU A 106 4.27 14.99 4.27
CA LEU A 106 5.62 15.14 4.83
C LEU A 106 5.90 16.56 5.32
N ALA A 107 5.53 17.61 4.59
CA ALA A 107 5.70 19.00 5.04
C ALA A 107 4.95 19.28 6.36
N SER A 108 3.75 18.73 6.53
CA SER A 108 3.00 18.74 7.80
C SER A 108 3.77 18.05 8.93
N LYS A 109 4.39 16.90 8.68
CA LYS A 109 5.19 16.18 9.70
C LYS A 109 6.47 16.96 10.06
N VAL A 110 7.16 17.53 9.08
CA VAL A 110 8.33 18.39 9.30
C VAL A 110 7.94 19.63 10.12
N LEU A 111 6.81 20.27 9.83
CA LEU A 111 6.29 21.43 10.56
C LEU A 111 5.89 21.07 12.01
N PHE A 112 5.20 19.94 12.19
CA PHE A 112 4.85 19.40 13.51
C PHE A 112 6.12 19.16 14.35
N ALA A 113 7.10 18.44 13.79
CA ALA A 113 8.37 18.14 14.46
C ALA A 113 9.20 19.40 14.76
N LEU A 114 9.19 20.39 13.85
CA LEU A 114 9.82 21.69 14.05
C LEU A 114 9.18 22.44 15.24
N SER A 115 7.85 22.43 15.31
CA SER A 115 7.08 23.17 16.32
C SER A 115 7.14 22.57 17.74
N LEU A 116 7.53 21.29 17.92
CA LEU A 116 7.79 20.70 19.23
C LEU A 116 8.70 21.58 20.09
N ASN A 117 9.87 21.93 19.54
CA ASN A 117 10.89 22.74 20.22
C ASN A 117 10.82 24.23 19.83
N ASN A 118 10.28 24.57 18.65
CA ASN A 118 10.30 25.94 18.12
C ASN A 118 8.92 26.62 18.07
N PHE A 119 7.97 26.20 18.92
CA PHE A 119 6.58 26.67 18.93
C PHE A 119 6.45 28.19 18.78
N ASN A 120 7.17 28.97 19.58
CA ASN A 120 7.08 30.44 19.55
C ASN A 120 7.47 31.04 18.19
N ALA A 121 8.38 30.42 17.42
CA ALA A 121 8.75 30.91 16.10
C ALA A 121 7.63 30.71 15.07
N VAL A 122 6.90 29.60 15.14
CA VAL A 122 5.74 29.31 14.27
C VAL A 122 4.51 30.10 14.73
N PHE A 123 4.23 30.12 16.04
CA PHE A 123 3.16 30.90 16.66
C PHE A 123 3.26 32.39 16.33
N ASN A 124 4.46 32.99 16.39
CA ASN A 124 4.63 34.40 16.05
C ASN A 124 4.36 34.69 14.56
N ARG A 125 4.53 33.71 13.66
CA ARG A 125 4.14 33.84 12.24
C ARG A 125 2.61 33.80 12.09
N ILE A 126 1.95 32.88 12.80
CA ILE A 126 0.48 32.75 12.85
C ILE A 126 -0.15 34.03 13.42
N SER A 127 0.29 34.48 14.60
CA SER A 127 -0.19 35.71 15.25
C SER A 127 0.08 36.96 14.39
N GLY A 128 1.26 37.04 13.76
CA GLY A 128 1.58 38.10 12.78
C GLY A 128 0.56 38.16 11.65
N ARG A 129 0.26 37.02 11.00
CA ARG A 129 -0.75 36.97 9.93
C ARG A 129 -2.16 37.28 10.45
N LEU A 130 -2.55 36.80 11.62
CA LEU A 130 -3.84 37.12 12.23
C LEU A 130 -3.96 38.64 12.52
N HIS A 131 -2.86 39.31 12.87
CA HIS A 131 -2.84 40.76 13.04
C HIS A 131 -2.93 41.52 11.71
N GLU A 132 -2.17 41.11 10.68
CA GLU A 132 -2.25 41.66 9.33
C GLU A 132 -3.69 41.56 8.79
N LEU A 133 -4.31 40.38 8.90
CA LEU A 133 -5.69 40.13 8.46
C LEU A 133 -6.75 40.83 9.33
N SER A 134 -6.47 41.13 10.60
CA SER A 134 -7.36 41.95 11.44
C SER A 134 -7.36 43.44 11.05
N ASN A 135 -6.33 43.90 10.36
CA ASN A 135 -6.15 45.28 9.92
C ASN A 135 -6.43 45.46 8.40
N ALA A 136 -6.80 44.40 7.68
CA ALA A 136 -6.85 44.39 6.22
C ALA A 136 -8.09 45.13 5.66
N ASN A 137 -7.85 46.21 4.92
CA ASN A 137 -8.89 47.01 4.24
C ASN A 137 -9.37 46.39 2.92
N GLU A 138 -8.62 45.46 2.33
CA GLU A 138 -8.98 44.73 1.11
C GLU A 138 -9.27 43.24 1.40
N GLU A 139 -9.95 42.54 0.50
CA GLU A 139 -10.15 41.09 0.61
C GLU A 139 -8.94 40.31 0.07
N THR A 140 -7.95 40.08 0.94
CA THR A 140 -6.83 39.17 0.66
C THR A 140 -7.32 37.72 0.48
N THR A 141 -6.81 37.02 -0.53
CA THR A 141 -7.07 35.59 -0.75
C THR A 141 -6.07 34.66 -0.06
N ASP A 142 -4.95 35.19 0.43
CA ASP A 142 -3.91 34.43 1.12
C ASP A 142 -4.25 34.19 2.60
N PHE A 143 -4.51 32.93 2.94
CA PHE A 143 -4.72 32.46 4.30
C PHE A 143 -3.70 31.38 4.72
N SER A 144 -2.62 31.19 3.94
CA SER A 144 -1.56 30.17 4.13
C SER A 144 -1.11 30.01 5.58
N ASP A 145 -0.75 31.12 6.22
CA ASP A 145 -0.21 31.12 7.58
C ASP A 145 -1.25 30.88 8.68
N ILE A 146 -2.55 30.91 8.36
CA ILE A 146 -3.60 30.40 9.26
C ILE A 146 -3.62 28.87 9.23
N GLU A 147 -3.47 28.26 8.04
CA GLU A 147 -3.49 26.80 7.91
C GLU A 147 -2.34 26.10 8.65
N LEU A 148 -1.23 26.80 8.93
CA LEU A 148 -0.17 26.31 9.82
C LEU A 148 -0.69 25.84 11.19
N ILE A 149 -1.80 26.42 11.69
CA ILE A 149 -2.45 26.00 12.94
C ILE A 149 -2.85 24.51 12.90
N GLN A 150 -3.25 23.98 11.75
CA GLN A 150 -3.66 22.57 11.60
C GLN A 150 -2.48 21.58 11.53
N HIS A 151 -1.24 22.07 11.58
CA HIS A 151 -0.01 21.30 11.37
C HIS A 151 1.01 21.42 12.51
N ILE A 152 0.77 22.27 13.51
CA ILE A 152 1.65 22.45 14.67
C ILE A 152 1.37 21.43 15.78
N ASN A 153 2.42 21.13 16.55
CA ASN A 153 2.37 20.42 17.82
C ASN A 153 1.93 21.37 18.93
N VAL A 154 0.82 21.02 19.58
CA VAL A 154 0.12 21.81 20.59
C VAL A 154 -0.11 20.92 21.81
N ASP A 155 0.37 21.34 22.98
CA ASP A 155 0.01 20.84 24.31
C ASP A 155 -1.09 21.74 24.91
N VAL A 156 -1.66 21.38 26.06
CA VAL A 156 -2.75 22.16 26.68
C VAL A 156 -2.39 23.63 26.92
N THR A 157 -1.16 23.95 27.31
CA THR A 157 -0.69 25.34 27.52
C THR A 157 -0.58 26.11 26.20
N ARG A 158 -0.08 25.46 25.14
CA ARG A 158 -0.04 26.01 23.78
C ARG A 158 -1.46 26.22 23.23
N LEU A 159 -2.41 25.33 23.55
CA LEU A 159 -3.80 25.42 23.13
C LEU A 159 -4.50 26.64 23.77
N ILE A 160 -4.33 26.84 25.08
CA ILE A 160 -4.81 28.04 25.80
C ILE A 160 -4.25 29.32 25.16
N LYS A 161 -2.94 29.36 24.89
CA LYS A 161 -2.27 30.49 24.23
C LYS A 161 -2.82 30.76 22.83
N LEU A 162 -3.08 29.72 22.03
CA LEU A 162 -3.67 29.82 20.70
C LEU A 162 -5.13 30.31 20.75
N LEU A 163 -5.95 29.74 21.63
CA LEU A 163 -7.34 30.15 21.82
C LEU A 163 -7.47 31.62 22.24
N ASN A 164 -6.61 32.09 23.15
CA ASN A 164 -6.62 33.48 23.60
C ASN A 164 -6.17 34.47 22.51
N GLU A 165 -5.17 34.12 21.69
CA GLU A 165 -4.81 34.92 20.51
C GLU A 165 -5.98 35.01 19.51
N ILE A 166 -6.60 33.87 19.17
CA ILE A 166 -7.74 33.80 18.25
C ILE A 166 -8.93 34.61 18.78
N ASN A 167 -9.29 34.45 20.07
CA ASN A 167 -10.33 35.23 20.74
C ASN A 167 -10.11 36.75 20.57
N SER A 168 -8.86 37.22 20.63
CA SER A 168 -8.53 38.64 20.48
C SER A 168 -8.71 39.19 19.07
N LYS A 169 -8.59 38.35 18.02
CA LYS A 169 -8.62 38.79 16.61
C LYS A 169 -9.90 38.43 15.85
N PHE A 170 -10.62 37.38 16.26
CA PHE A 170 -11.68 36.77 15.43
C PHE A 170 -12.75 37.76 14.96
N ARG A 171 -13.22 38.66 15.85
CA ARG A 171 -14.27 39.63 15.51
C ARG A 171 -13.85 40.69 14.47
N SER A 172 -12.55 40.93 14.32
CA SER A 172 -11.97 41.83 13.29
C SER A 172 -11.61 41.15 11.97
N LEU A 173 -11.60 39.80 11.92
CA LEU A 173 -11.30 39.08 10.68
C LEU A 173 -12.47 39.13 9.68
N ARG A 174 -12.15 38.92 8.39
CA ARG A 174 -13.15 38.79 7.32
C ARG A 174 -13.68 37.36 7.19
N LYS A 175 -14.87 37.27 6.58
CA LYS A 175 -15.67 36.06 6.38
C LYS A 175 -14.92 34.82 5.90
N ASN A 176 -13.95 34.95 4.99
CA ASN A 176 -13.20 33.80 4.48
C ASN A 176 -12.11 33.35 5.47
N ALA A 177 -11.44 34.29 6.13
CA ALA A 177 -10.50 34.01 7.22
C ALA A 177 -11.20 33.34 8.41
N HIS A 178 -12.45 33.69 8.74
CA HIS A 178 -13.24 32.98 9.76
C HIS A 178 -13.34 31.48 9.46
N LEU A 179 -13.63 31.10 8.21
CA LEU A 179 -13.80 29.69 7.83
C LEU A 179 -12.47 28.91 7.89
N CYS A 180 -11.40 29.50 7.34
CA CYS A 180 -10.05 28.93 7.42
C CYS A 180 -9.61 28.74 8.88
N LEU A 181 -9.83 29.76 9.73
CA LEU A 181 -9.42 29.75 11.13
C LEU A 181 -10.23 28.77 11.99
N MET A 182 -11.56 28.69 11.81
CA MET A 182 -12.38 27.70 12.51
C MET A 182 -11.97 26.27 12.15
N ASN A 183 -11.79 25.97 10.85
CA ASN A 183 -11.37 24.65 10.39
C ASN A 183 -9.98 24.28 10.93
N SER A 184 -9.05 25.23 10.95
CA SER A 184 -7.67 25.00 11.40
C SER A 184 -7.60 24.82 12.91
N LEU A 185 -8.34 25.62 13.69
CA LEU A 185 -8.44 25.46 15.15
C LEU A 185 -9.12 24.13 15.54
N GLU A 186 -10.18 23.72 14.84
CA GLU A 186 -10.83 22.43 15.09
C GLU A 186 -9.85 21.26 14.88
N LYS A 187 -9.06 21.29 13.80
CA LYS A 187 -7.98 20.33 13.56
C LYS A 187 -6.86 20.40 14.60
N ALA A 188 -6.51 21.59 15.11
CA ALA A 188 -5.52 21.73 16.17
C ALA A 188 -5.97 21.07 17.49
N ILE A 189 -7.26 21.15 17.82
CA ILE A 189 -7.85 20.41 18.97
C ILE A 189 -7.74 18.90 18.74
N TRP A 190 -8.07 18.41 17.53
CA TRP A 190 -7.90 16.98 17.20
C TRP A 190 -6.43 16.53 17.26
N ASN A 191 -5.49 17.30 16.70
CA ASN A 191 -4.06 17.00 16.78
C ASN A 191 -3.57 16.92 18.23
N TRP A 192 -4.04 17.81 19.11
CA TRP A 192 -3.73 17.76 20.55
C TRP A 192 -4.31 16.48 21.19
N MET A 193 -5.57 16.13 20.92
CA MET A 193 -6.18 14.89 21.43
C MET A 193 -5.50 13.60 20.92
N ASP A 194 -5.05 13.58 19.66
CA ASP A 194 -4.33 12.44 19.07
C ASP A 194 -2.86 12.34 19.54
N THR A 195 -2.22 13.46 19.87
CA THR A 195 -0.82 13.49 20.34
C THR A 195 -0.71 13.31 21.85
N TYR A 196 -1.60 13.94 22.60
CA TYR A 196 -1.61 14.01 24.06
C TYR A 196 -2.96 13.52 24.64
N PRO A 197 -3.43 12.30 24.31
CA PRO A 197 -4.74 11.79 24.75
C PRO A 197 -4.85 11.69 26.28
N HIS A 198 -3.73 11.64 27.00
CA HIS A 198 -3.70 11.67 28.46
C HIS A 198 -3.98 13.06 29.04
N GLU A 199 -3.59 14.16 28.37
CA GLU A 199 -3.96 15.52 28.79
C GLU A 199 -5.48 15.73 28.66
N PHE A 200 -6.08 15.21 27.58
CA PHE A 200 -7.54 15.23 27.42
C PHE A 200 -8.27 14.36 28.45
N MET A 201 -7.76 13.17 28.78
CA MET A 201 -8.34 12.34 29.84
C MET A 201 -8.22 13.01 31.22
N GLU A 202 -7.06 13.60 31.53
CA GLU A 202 -6.87 14.33 32.78
C GLU A 202 -7.80 15.55 32.87
N LEU A 203 -7.99 16.29 31.78
CA LEU A 203 -8.94 17.42 31.72
C LEU A 203 -10.37 17.04 32.13
N GLN A 204 -10.85 15.84 31.76
CA GLN A 204 -12.19 15.37 32.17
C GLN A 204 -12.29 15.09 33.67
N ASN A 205 -11.18 14.71 34.32
CA ASN A 205 -11.10 14.37 35.74
C ASN A 205 -10.68 15.57 36.62
N LYS A 206 -9.93 16.51 36.04
CA LYS A 206 -9.38 17.73 36.64
C LYS A 206 -9.59 18.88 35.64
N PRO A 207 -10.74 19.56 35.69
CA PRO A 207 -11.02 20.70 34.82
C PRO A 207 -9.93 21.77 34.91
N ASN A 208 -9.63 22.42 33.78
CA ASN A 208 -8.65 23.51 33.71
C ASN A 208 -9.39 24.82 33.46
N ASP A 209 -9.38 25.73 34.44
CA ASP A 209 -10.13 26.99 34.39
C ASP A 209 -9.67 27.93 33.27
N GLU A 210 -8.37 28.01 32.98
CA GLU A 210 -7.84 28.86 31.90
C GLU A 210 -8.28 28.36 30.51
N LEU A 211 -8.31 27.04 30.32
CA LEU A 211 -8.84 26.43 29.09
C LEU A 211 -10.35 26.62 29.00
N ALA A 212 -11.09 26.39 30.09
CA ALA A 212 -12.53 26.54 30.12
C ALA A 212 -12.96 27.98 29.81
N ASP A 213 -12.28 28.98 30.39
CA ASP A 213 -12.49 30.40 30.14
C ASP A 213 -12.13 30.82 28.69
N ALA A 214 -11.03 30.29 28.13
CA ALA A 214 -10.65 30.52 26.74
C ALA A 214 -11.65 29.88 25.75
N CYS A 215 -12.16 28.69 26.05
CA CYS A 215 -13.16 27.97 25.27
C CYS A 215 -14.57 28.61 25.39
N ASP A 216 -14.97 29.07 26.58
CA ASP A 216 -16.25 29.75 26.83
C ASP A 216 -16.34 31.07 26.05
N ARG A 217 -15.27 31.88 26.08
CA ARG A 217 -15.13 33.07 25.21
C ARG A 217 -15.26 32.72 23.73
N MET A 218 -14.56 31.69 23.28
CA MET A 218 -14.55 31.32 21.87
C MET A 218 -15.93 30.80 21.43
N PHE A 219 -16.63 30.06 22.29
CA PHE A 219 -18.01 29.66 22.04
C PHE A 219 -18.93 30.88 21.86
N ASP A 220 -18.84 31.89 22.73
CA ASP A 220 -19.69 33.08 22.67
C ASP A 220 -19.37 33.99 21.47
N VAL A 221 -18.12 33.98 21.00
CA VAL A 221 -17.71 34.56 19.71
C VAL A 221 -18.35 33.82 18.53
N LEU A 222 -18.37 32.47 18.55
CA LEU A 222 -19.00 31.65 17.51
C LEU A 222 -20.53 31.75 17.52
N ASP A 223 -21.16 31.81 18.69
CA ASP A 223 -22.60 32.07 18.84
C ASP A 223 -22.97 33.45 18.27
N SER A 224 -22.16 34.48 18.55
CA SER A 224 -22.30 35.82 17.94
C SER A 224 -22.20 35.77 16.40
N PHE A 225 -21.36 34.90 15.86
CA PHE A 225 -21.22 34.70 14.41
C PHE A 225 -22.41 33.93 13.82
N ALA A 226 -23.05 33.04 14.58
CA ALA A 226 -24.06 32.07 14.14
C ALA A 226 -25.48 32.66 13.90
N GLU A 227 -25.55 33.86 13.33
CA GLU A 227 -26.79 34.61 13.03
C GLU A 227 -27.72 33.91 12.04
N SER A 228 -27.20 33.06 11.15
CA SER A 228 -27.97 32.41 10.08
C SER A 228 -27.70 30.90 10.00
N ASN A 229 -28.64 30.14 9.44
CA ASN A 229 -28.51 28.67 9.30
C ASN A 229 -27.21 28.25 8.61
N LYS A 230 -26.73 29.02 7.62
CA LYS A 230 -25.44 28.78 6.96
C LYS A 230 -24.25 28.96 7.91
N ARG A 231 -24.23 30.02 8.72
CA ARG A 231 -23.14 30.25 9.69
C ARG A 231 -23.22 29.30 10.89
N ARG A 232 -24.42 28.96 11.36
CA ARG A 232 -24.67 27.89 12.35
C ARG A 232 -24.05 26.57 11.89
N ALA A 233 -24.37 26.14 10.68
CA ALA A 233 -23.81 24.94 10.08
C ALA A 233 -22.27 24.94 9.94
N GLN A 234 -21.64 26.12 9.93
CA GLN A 234 -20.18 26.28 9.88
C GLN A 234 -19.54 26.37 11.27
N ALA A 235 -20.26 26.86 12.29
CA ALA A 235 -19.76 27.01 13.66
C ALA A 235 -19.99 25.77 14.53
N TRP A 236 -21.09 25.03 14.33
CA TRP A 236 -21.50 23.89 15.16
C TRP A 236 -20.40 22.82 15.38
N PRO A 237 -19.60 22.41 14.37
CA PRO A 237 -18.55 21.40 14.56
C PRO A 237 -17.44 21.82 15.53
N LEU A 238 -17.09 23.11 15.57
CA LEU A 238 -16.13 23.66 16.54
C LEU A 238 -16.80 23.95 17.89
N GLN A 239 -18.04 24.45 17.89
CA GLN A 239 -18.79 24.72 19.12
C GLN A 239 -18.97 23.49 20.01
N ILE A 240 -19.21 22.29 19.45
CA ILE A 240 -19.29 21.07 20.26
C ILE A 240 -17.92 20.67 20.84
N MET A 241 -16.83 20.83 20.07
CA MET A 241 -15.49 20.52 20.57
C MET A 241 -15.12 21.43 21.74
N LEU A 242 -15.40 22.74 21.64
CA LEU A 242 -15.16 23.69 22.73
C LEU A 242 -15.95 23.34 24.01
N LEU A 243 -17.18 22.82 23.90
CA LEU A 243 -17.94 22.35 25.08
C LEU A 243 -17.37 21.06 25.68
N VAL A 244 -16.85 20.14 24.86
CA VAL A 244 -16.19 18.90 25.34
C VAL A 244 -14.86 19.20 26.06
N LEU A 245 -14.23 20.36 25.80
CA LEU A 245 -13.10 20.89 26.58
C LEU A 245 -13.53 21.60 27.88
N CYS A 246 -14.83 21.77 28.13
CA CYS A 246 -15.38 22.46 29.31
C CYS A 246 -16.29 21.52 30.13
N PRO A 247 -15.75 20.44 30.74
CA PRO A 247 -16.55 19.38 31.36
C PRO A 247 -17.58 19.89 32.39
N ILE A 248 -17.23 20.85 33.26
CA ILE A 248 -18.16 21.45 34.24
C ILE A 248 -19.36 22.12 33.55
N ILE A 249 -19.12 22.90 32.49
CA ILE A 249 -20.16 23.61 31.75
C ILE A 249 -21.06 22.61 31.02
N LEU A 250 -20.47 21.54 30.45
CA LEU A 250 -21.21 20.48 29.78
C LEU A 250 -22.06 19.66 30.76
N GLU A 251 -21.51 19.35 31.95
CA GLU A 251 -22.22 18.68 33.05
C GLU A 251 -23.46 19.46 33.49
N GLU A 252 -23.32 20.75 33.76
CA GLU A 252 -24.44 21.62 34.13
C GLU A 252 -25.55 21.64 33.05
N ILE A 253 -25.15 21.73 31.78
CA ILE A 253 -26.10 21.79 30.65
C ILE A 253 -26.88 20.49 30.48
N VAL A 254 -26.23 19.32 30.60
CA VAL A 254 -26.87 18.02 30.39
C VAL A 254 -27.66 17.59 31.62
N ASN A 255 -27.16 17.82 32.84
CA ASN A 255 -27.91 17.54 34.07
C ASN A 255 -29.20 18.37 34.15
N ALA A 256 -29.24 19.55 33.51
CA ALA A 256 -30.43 20.37 33.41
C ALA A 256 -31.54 19.79 32.51
N ASP A 257 -31.25 18.78 31.68
CA ASP A 257 -32.30 17.96 31.01
C ASP A 257 -32.96 16.97 31.98
N SER A 258 -32.28 16.62 33.07
CA SER A 258 -32.83 15.83 34.20
C SER A 258 -33.44 16.69 35.30
N GLY A 259 -33.66 17.99 35.04
CA GLY A 259 -34.32 18.93 35.96
C GLY A 259 -33.39 19.69 36.92
N ALA A 260 -32.07 19.55 36.79
CA ALA A 260 -31.12 20.39 37.55
C ALA A 260 -31.22 21.88 37.12
N PRO A 261 -30.88 22.84 38.01
CA PRO A 261 -30.79 24.25 37.64
C PRO A 261 -29.65 24.47 36.63
N CYS A 262 -29.86 25.42 35.70
CA CYS A 262 -28.86 25.83 34.71
C CYS A 262 -28.68 27.35 34.77
N SER A 263 -27.44 27.79 34.86
CA SER A 263 -27.04 29.19 34.98
C SER A 263 -27.43 30.00 33.74
N PRO A 264 -27.89 31.26 33.88
CA PRO A 264 -28.26 32.13 32.76
C PRO A 264 -27.15 32.28 31.69
N ARG A 265 -25.87 32.25 32.08
CA ARG A 265 -24.70 32.25 31.17
C ARG A 265 -24.67 31.06 30.20
N HIS A 266 -25.18 29.90 30.63
CA HIS A 266 -25.06 28.63 29.89
C HIS A 266 -26.32 28.28 29.10
N LEU A 267 -27.42 29.05 29.22
CA LEU A 267 -28.66 28.85 28.47
C LEU A 267 -28.46 28.85 26.94
N LYS A 268 -27.58 29.70 26.41
CA LYS A 268 -27.22 29.69 24.97
C LYS A 268 -26.55 28.37 24.55
N LYS A 269 -25.65 27.87 25.39
CA LYS A 269 -24.89 26.63 25.16
C LYS A 269 -25.82 25.40 25.20
N ARG A 270 -26.83 25.41 26.09
CA ARG A 270 -27.95 24.45 26.08
C ARG A 270 -28.80 24.57 24.81
N GLN A 271 -29.22 25.77 24.41
CA GLN A 271 -30.00 26.01 23.20
C GLN A 271 -29.29 25.54 21.91
N PHE A 272 -27.96 25.66 21.86
CA PHE A 272 -27.12 25.07 20.81
C PHE A 272 -27.23 23.54 20.80
N ILE A 273 -26.99 22.86 21.93
CA ILE A 273 -27.10 21.40 22.05
C ILE A 273 -28.51 20.92 21.65
N ASP A 274 -29.57 21.59 22.12
CA ASP A 274 -30.95 21.24 21.76
C ASP A 274 -31.26 21.47 20.26
N SER A 275 -30.63 22.47 19.64
CA SER A 275 -30.75 22.71 18.20
C SER A 275 -30.04 21.62 17.38
N VAL A 276 -28.91 21.12 17.87
CA VAL A 276 -28.19 19.99 17.26
C VAL A 276 -28.99 18.69 17.39
N LYS A 277 -29.49 18.36 18.60
CA LYS A 277 -30.37 17.20 18.84
C LYS A 277 -31.58 17.22 17.87
N LYS A 278 -32.30 18.34 17.81
CA LYS A 278 -33.50 18.51 16.96
C LYS A 278 -33.18 18.46 15.45
N ALA A 279 -31.95 18.77 15.04
CA ALA A 279 -31.55 18.76 13.64
C ALA A 279 -31.17 17.36 13.10
N LEU A 280 -30.88 16.37 13.97
CA LEU A 280 -30.73 14.97 13.53
C LEU A 280 -32.07 14.34 13.11
N VAL A 281 -33.16 14.70 13.77
CA VAL A 281 -34.48 14.11 13.55
C VAL A 281 -35.01 14.50 12.15
N PRO A 282 -35.46 13.56 11.30
CA PRO A 282 -35.86 13.84 9.90
C PRO A 282 -37.04 14.81 9.69
N HIS A 283 -37.74 15.21 10.75
CA HIS A 283 -39.00 15.96 10.66
C HIS A 283 -38.83 17.44 11.05
N GLY A 284 -38.82 18.32 10.04
CA GLY A 284 -39.05 19.76 10.21
C GLY A 284 -37.81 20.67 10.19
N THR A 285 -36.61 20.14 10.01
CA THR A 285 -35.37 20.95 10.00
C THR A 285 -34.78 21.12 8.59
N SER A 286 -33.97 22.17 8.39
CA SER A 286 -33.31 22.44 7.11
C SER A 286 -32.24 21.38 6.83
N LYS A 287 -32.16 20.87 5.58
CA LYS A 287 -31.11 19.93 5.14
C LYS A 287 -29.71 20.38 5.58
N GLN A 288 -29.37 21.65 5.41
CA GLN A 288 -28.06 22.19 5.81
C GLN A 288 -27.77 22.06 7.32
N LEU A 289 -28.79 22.16 8.18
CA LEU A 289 -28.63 21.98 9.62
C LEU A 289 -28.55 20.50 10.00
N MET A 290 -29.31 19.62 9.35
CA MET A 290 -29.19 18.16 9.51
C MET A 290 -27.79 17.67 9.16
N GLU A 291 -27.22 18.15 8.04
CA GLU A 291 -25.86 17.83 7.61
C GLU A 291 -24.80 18.30 8.62
N ALA A 292 -24.97 19.50 9.17
CA ALA A 292 -24.08 20.03 10.20
C ALA A 292 -24.25 19.29 11.54
N ALA A 293 -25.46 18.92 11.93
CA ALA A 293 -25.73 18.12 13.11
C ALA A 293 -25.08 16.73 13.01
N ALA A 294 -25.13 16.09 11.84
CA ALA A 294 -24.40 14.84 11.59
C ALA A 294 -22.88 15.01 11.81
N VAL A 295 -22.25 16.03 11.20
CA VAL A 295 -20.81 16.33 11.41
C VAL A 295 -20.49 16.60 12.88
N THR A 296 -21.34 17.36 13.56
CA THR A 296 -21.19 17.77 14.96
C THR A 296 -21.30 16.55 15.90
N CYS A 297 -22.26 15.65 15.65
CA CYS A 297 -22.48 14.48 16.49
C CYS A 297 -21.47 13.36 16.22
N VAL A 298 -20.94 13.21 15.00
CA VAL A 298 -19.78 12.31 14.77
C VAL A 298 -18.56 12.78 15.54
N LYS A 299 -18.30 14.10 15.58
CA LYS A 299 -17.19 14.67 16.39
C LYS A 299 -17.38 14.42 17.89
N LEU A 300 -18.58 14.60 18.41
CA LEU A 300 -18.92 14.25 19.79
C LEU A 300 -18.69 12.75 20.08
N CYS A 301 -19.23 11.85 19.24
CA CYS A 301 -19.02 10.41 19.38
C CYS A 301 -17.54 10.05 19.34
N LYS A 302 -16.77 10.62 18.40
CA LYS A 302 -15.32 10.39 18.29
C LYS A 302 -14.57 10.87 19.52
N ALA A 303 -14.88 12.07 20.02
CA ALA A 303 -14.24 12.64 21.21
C ALA A 303 -14.50 11.79 22.46
N SER A 304 -15.71 11.25 22.62
CA SER A 304 -16.03 10.33 23.73
C SER A 304 -15.14 9.09 23.78
N THR A 305 -14.59 8.64 22.65
CA THR A 305 -13.68 7.48 22.63
C THR A 305 -12.34 7.76 23.31
N TYR A 306 -11.94 9.02 23.46
CA TYR A 306 -10.70 9.43 24.15
C TYR A 306 -10.89 9.52 25.67
N ILE A 307 -12.11 9.31 26.16
CA ILE A 307 -12.45 9.12 27.57
C ILE A 307 -12.42 7.61 27.87
N ASN A 308 -11.90 7.24 29.03
CA ASN A 308 -11.82 5.84 29.45
C ASN A 308 -13.21 5.30 29.80
N ILE A 309 -13.57 4.12 29.28
CA ILE A 309 -14.88 3.46 29.52
C ILE A 309 -15.18 3.15 30.99
N LEU A 310 -14.16 3.18 31.87
CA LEU A 310 -14.32 3.05 33.32
C LEU A 310 -14.96 4.29 33.96
N ASP A 311 -14.88 5.46 33.32
CA ASP A 311 -15.61 6.68 33.71
C ASP A 311 -17.01 6.66 33.09
N SER A 312 -17.80 5.63 33.41
CA SER A 312 -19.13 5.39 32.79
C SER A 312 -20.14 6.50 33.08
N ASN A 313 -19.87 7.32 34.10
CA ASN A 313 -20.74 8.41 34.54
C ASN A 313 -20.41 9.74 33.84
N ASN A 314 -19.36 9.78 33.00
CA ASN A 314 -18.95 10.99 32.30
C ASN A 314 -20.10 11.58 31.47
N VAL A 315 -20.37 12.87 31.64
CA VAL A 315 -21.46 13.58 30.95
C VAL A 315 -21.38 13.48 29.42
N VAL A 316 -20.17 13.37 28.85
CA VAL A 316 -19.99 13.20 27.40
C VAL A 316 -20.64 11.90 26.92
N PHE A 317 -20.57 10.81 27.70
CA PHE A 317 -21.27 9.57 27.37
C PHE A 317 -22.79 9.72 27.45
N ALA A 318 -23.31 10.41 28.48
CA ALA A 318 -24.73 10.68 28.60
C ALA A 318 -25.29 11.45 27.37
N LEU A 319 -24.57 12.49 26.91
CA LEU A 319 -24.96 13.23 25.71
C LEU A 319 -24.83 12.38 24.43
N VAL A 320 -23.81 11.52 24.32
CA VAL A 320 -23.65 10.58 23.19
C VAL A 320 -24.82 9.60 23.10
N GLN A 321 -25.29 9.03 24.21
CA GLN A 321 -26.42 8.08 24.19
C GLN A 321 -27.71 8.70 23.61
N VAL A 322 -27.92 10.01 23.83
CA VAL A 322 -29.08 10.74 23.27
C VAL A 322 -29.02 10.86 21.74
N VAL A 323 -27.83 11.00 21.15
CA VAL A 323 -27.69 11.30 19.70
C VAL A 323 -27.25 10.12 18.83
N ILE A 324 -26.59 9.11 19.40
CA ILE A 324 -25.92 8.06 18.62
C ILE A 324 -26.88 7.20 17.78
N ASN A 325 -28.12 6.99 18.24
CA ASN A 325 -29.09 6.17 17.52
C ASN A 325 -29.67 6.89 16.30
N ASP A 326 -30.10 8.15 16.44
CA ASP A 326 -30.55 8.97 15.31
C ASP A 326 -29.41 9.20 14.30
N LEU A 327 -28.18 9.41 14.78
CA LEU A 327 -27.00 9.54 13.93
C LEU A 327 -26.73 8.29 13.09
N LYS A 328 -26.87 7.09 13.67
CA LYS A 328 -26.78 5.81 12.94
C LYS A 328 -27.90 5.68 11.90
N LEU A 329 -29.14 6.00 12.27
CA LEU A 329 -30.32 5.95 11.39
C LEU A 329 -30.28 6.96 10.23
N LEU A 330 -29.53 8.05 10.40
CA LEU A 330 -29.27 9.06 9.38
C LEU A 330 -28.14 8.67 8.42
N LEU A 331 -27.02 8.17 8.94
CA LEU A 331 -25.82 7.86 8.13
C LEU A 331 -25.88 6.48 7.47
N PHE A 332 -26.34 5.45 8.17
CA PHE A 332 -26.30 4.05 7.72
C PHE A 332 -27.69 3.58 7.25
N ASN A 333 -28.26 4.30 6.27
CA ASN A 333 -29.60 4.05 5.75
C ASN A 333 -29.58 3.66 4.26
N PRO A 334 -29.68 2.36 3.93
CA PRO A 334 -29.68 1.91 2.53
C PRO A 334 -30.83 2.47 1.67
N ALA A 335 -31.98 2.76 2.28
CA ALA A 335 -33.15 3.28 1.57
C ALA A 335 -33.06 4.80 1.30
N LYS A 336 -32.22 5.52 2.05
CA LYS A 336 -31.95 6.95 1.84
C LYS A 336 -30.48 7.27 2.19
N PRO A 337 -29.51 6.93 1.31
CA PRO A 337 -28.09 7.16 1.58
C PRO A 337 -27.78 8.63 1.87
N PHE A 338 -26.98 8.88 2.91
CA PHE A 338 -26.55 10.23 3.27
C PHE A 338 -25.51 10.75 2.27
N VAL A 339 -25.89 11.73 1.47
CA VAL A 339 -25.02 12.47 0.54
C VAL A 339 -25.33 13.95 0.65
N ARG A 340 -24.31 14.76 0.97
CA ARG A 340 -24.46 16.21 1.09
C ARG A 340 -24.47 16.85 -0.29
N SER A 341 -23.39 16.64 -1.04
CA SER A 341 -23.18 17.09 -2.42
C SER A 341 -22.33 16.06 -3.18
N GLN A 342 -22.46 16.01 -4.52
CA GLN A 342 -21.58 15.21 -5.37
C GLN A 342 -20.10 15.61 -5.22
N ALA A 343 -19.82 16.87 -4.89
CA ALA A 343 -18.47 17.36 -4.63
C ALA A 343 -17.91 16.96 -3.23
N THR A 344 -18.73 16.40 -2.33
CA THR A 344 -18.32 16.05 -0.96
C THR A 344 -18.33 14.56 -0.66
N VAL A 345 -18.63 13.69 -1.63
CA VAL A 345 -18.81 12.23 -1.40
C VAL A 345 -17.63 11.60 -0.63
N ALA A 346 -16.38 11.97 -0.94
CA ALA A 346 -15.21 11.49 -0.19
C ALA A 346 -15.18 11.96 1.28
N GLN A 347 -15.65 13.18 1.56
CA GLN A 347 -15.81 13.71 2.92
C GLN A 347 -17.00 13.08 3.65
N ASP A 348 -18.03 12.65 2.91
CA ASP A 348 -19.21 11.96 3.44
C ASP A 348 -18.84 10.51 3.84
N VAL A 349 -18.01 9.84 3.02
CA VAL A 349 -17.39 8.54 3.34
C VAL A 349 -16.48 8.63 4.56
N GLU A 350 -15.61 9.65 4.65
CA GLU A 350 -14.74 9.81 5.82
C GLU A 350 -15.54 10.13 7.10
N LEU A 351 -16.62 10.92 6.99
CA LEU A 351 -17.55 11.18 8.09
C LEU A 351 -18.25 9.89 8.57
N MET A 352 -18.70 9.04 7.66
CA MET A 352 -19.26 7.72 8.00
C MET A 352 -18.20 6.80 8.61
N THR A 353 -16.95 6.86 8.15
CA THR A 353 -15.82 6.07 8.67
C THR A 353 -15.48 6.46 10.11
N ASP A 354 -15.36 7.76 10.40
CA ASP A 354 -15.22 8.26 11.77
C ASP A 354 -16.42 7.87 12.66
N CYS A 355 -17.65 7.91 12.13
CA CYS A 355 -18.85 7.47 12.86
C CYS A 355 -18.81 5.98 13.19
N PHE A 356 -18.45 5.13 12.23
CA PHE A 356 -18.37 3.68 12.41
C PHE A 356 -17.30 3.30 13.43
N VAL A 357 -16.09 3.86 13.31
CA VAL A 357 -14.99 3.64 14.25
C VAL A 357 -15.38 4.10 15.66
N SER A 358 -16.10 5.22 15.77
CA SER A 358 -16.63 5.70 17.06
C SER A 358 -17.66 4.73 17.64
N CYS A 359 -18.65 4.29 16.84
CA CYS A 359 -19.66 3.32 17.27
C CYS A 359 -19.02 2.00 17.75
N PHE A 360 -18.02 1.50 17.01
CA PHE A 360 -17.27 0.30 17.40
C PHE A 360 -16.50 0.48 18.72
N ARG A 361 -15.86 1.64 18.94
CA ARG A 361 -15.15 1.95 20.19
C ARG A 361 -16.07 2.15 21.39
N ILE A 362 -17.27 2.67 21.19
CA ILE A 362 -18.27 2.90 22.25
C ILE A 362 -19.01 1.60 22.60
N ASN A 363 -19.41 0.80 21.61
CA ASN A 363 -20.11 -0.47 21.81
C ASN A 363 -19.78 -1.46 20.67
N PRO A 364 -18.72 -2.27 20.80
CA PRO A 364 -18.27 -3.15 19.72
C PRO A 364 -19.25 -4.29 19.41
N HIS A 365 -20.09 -4.68 20.37
CA HIS A 365 -21.00 -5.82 20.24
C HIS A 365 -22.36 -5.45 19.60
N ASN A 366 -22.82 -4.20 19.74
CA ASN A 366 -24.13 -3.74 19.23
C ASN A 366 -23.98 -2.74 18.07
N ASN A 367 -23.29 -3.15 17.01
CA ASN A 367 -23.02 -2.33 15.85
C ASN A 367 -23.99 -2.62 14.68
N GLU A 368 -25.13 -1.93 14.64
CA GLU A 368 -26.08 -2.01 13.51
C GLU A 368 -25.45 -1.51 12.17
N ALA A 369 -24.51 -0.57 12.22
CA ALA A 369 -23.81 -0.09 11.01
C ALA A 369 -22.95 -1.20 10.38
N LEU A 370 -22.38 -2.11 11.17
CA LEU A 370 -21.70 -3.31 10.66
C LEU A 370 -22.66 -4.20 9.85
N LYS A 371 -23.90 -4.40 10.30
CA LYS A 371 -24.91 -5.18 9.54
C LYS A 371 -25.25 -4.50 8.22
N VAL A 372 -25.40 -3.18 8.21
CA VAL A 372 -25.66 -2.38 7.00
C VAL A 372 -24.50 -2.49 6.02
N CYS A 373 -23.25 -2.34 6.47
CA CYS A 373 -22.09 -2.38 5.60
C CYS A 373 -21.68 -3.77 5.09
N LEU A 374 -22.11 -4.85 5.77
CA LEU A 374 -21.94 -6.23 5.30
C LEU A 374 -23.07 -6.69 4.34
N HIS A 375 -24.14 -5.90 4.16
CA HIS A 375 -25.30 -6.35 3.39
C HIS A 375 -25.13 -6.23 1.87
N ALA A 376 -25.25 -7.35 1.15
CA ALA A 376 -24.96 -7.43 -0.29
C ALA A 376 -26.05 -6.87 -1.24
N GLY A 377 -27.23 -6.50 -0.74
CA GLY A 377 -28.43 -6.21 -1.57
C GLY A 377 -28.72 -4.73 -1.90
N GLY A 378 -27.83 -3.79 -1.58
CA GLY A 378 -28.06 -2.34 -1.77
C GLY A 378 -27.07 -1.66 -2.72
N PRO A 379 -27.01 -0.31 -2.74
CA PRO A 379 -25.89 0.42 -3.32
C PRO A 379 -24.63 0.22 -2.45
N THR A 380 -24.01 -0.95 -2.60
CA THR A 380 -23.02 -1.55 -1.69
C THR A 380 -21.73 -0.75 -1.57
N TRP A 381 -21.23 -0.22 -2.69
CA TRP A 381 -19.95 0.47 -2.83
C TRP A 381 -19.57 1.34 -1.62
N THR A 382 -20.40 2.34 -1.31
CA THR A 382 -20.09 3.36 -0.31
C THR A 382 -19.97 2.75 1.08
N TYR A 383 -20.90 1.86 1.44
CA TYR A 383 -20.91 1.24 2.76
C TYR A 383 -19.81 0.18 2.92
N GLN A 384 -19.45 -0.54 1.85
CA GLN A 384 -18.28 -1.44 1.84
C GLN A 384 -16.97 -0.65 2.01
N HIS A 385 -16.81 0.47 1.30
CA HIS A 385 -15.64 1.35 1.45
C HIS A 385 -15.53 1.93 2.87
N VAL A 386 -16.66 2.33 3.48
CA VAL A 386 -16.70 2.76 4.88
C VAL A 386 -16.28 1.64 5.83
N LEU A 387 -16.74 0.40 5.62
CA LEU A 387 -16.34 -0.75 6.45
C LEU A 387 -14.83 -0.99 6.35
N LEU A 388 -14.29 -1.15 5.14
CA LEU A 388 -12.85 -1.44 4.99
C LEU A 388 -11.98 -0.30 5.49
N GLY A 389 -12.34 0.95 5.22
CA GLY A 389 -11.66 2.13 5.76
C GLY A 389 -11.69 2.16 7.29
N SER A 390 -12.80 1.75 7.89
CA SER A 390 -12.95 1.66 9.36
C SER A 390 -12.13 0.54 9.96
N LEU A 391 -12.17 -0.66 9.38
CA LEU A 391 -11.38 -1.81 9.84
C LEU A 391 -9.88 -1.52 9.72
N LEU A 392 -9.44 -0.99 8.58
CA LEU A 392 -8.04 -0.62 8.36
C LEU A 392 -7.59 0.48 9.34
N ARG A 393 -8.47 1.43 9.70
CA ARG A 393 -8.20 2.46 10.72
C ARG A 393 -8.15 1.88 12.14
N VAL A 394 -8.97 0.89 12.48
CA VAL A 394 -8.91 0.19 13.77
C VAL A 394 -7.62 -0.64 13.90
N VAL A 395 -7.14 -1.25 12.82
CA VAL A 395 -5.87 -2.01 12.79
C VAL A 395 -4.64 -1.08 12.81
N SER A 396 -4.66 0.00 12.03
CA SER A 396 -3.45 0.81 11.76
C SER A 396 -3.25 2.01 12.69
N GLN A 397 -4.26 2.47 13.43
CA GLN A 397 -4.12 3.60 14.36
C GLN A 397 -3.51 3.14 15.69
N PRO A 398 -2.53 3.88 16.27
CA PRO A 398 -2.07 3.66 17.64
C PRO A 398 -3.24 3.59 18.64
N ARG A 399 -3.34 2.48 19.37
CA ARG A 399 -4.53 2.12 20.16
C ARG A 399 -4.45 2.64 21.61
N LEU A 400 -5.45 3.39 22.07
CA LEU A 400 -5.62 3.68 23.49
C LEU A 400 -6.03 2.40 24.25
N ALA A 401 -5.57 2.23 25.49
CA ALA A 401 -5.61 0.94 26.19
C ALA A 401 -7.01 0.29 26.28
N TRP A 402 -8.07 1.11 26.37
CA TRP A 402 -9.47 0.69 26.46
C TRP A 402 -10.21 0.59 25.12
N TRP A 403 -9.62 0.99 23.98
CA TRP A 403 -10.27 0.80 22.68
C TRP A 403 -10.32 -0.69 22.32
N PRO A 404 -11.46 -1.24 21.88
CA PRO A 404 -11.55 -2.64 21.45
C PRO A 404 -10.60 -2.94 20.28
N GLN A 405 -10.08 -4.17 20.26
CA GLN A 405 -9.29 -4.70 19.16
C GLN A 405 -10.20 -5.26 18.05
N VAL A 406 -9.64 -5.47 16.86
CA VAL A 406 -10.39 -5.92 15.68
C VAL A 406 -10.76 -7.41 15.71
N ASP A 407 -10.20 -8.15 16.66
CA ASP A 407 -10.41 -9.58 16.90
C ASP A 407 -11.87 -9.93 17.20
N LEU A 408 -12.59 -9.02 17.86
CA LEU A 408 -14.04 -9.07 18.06
C LEU A 408 -14.82 -9.20 16.73
N LEU A 409 -14.21 -8.84 15.60
CA LEU A 409 -14.80 -8.92 14.26
C LEU A 409 -14.24 -10.08 13.41
N TYR A 410 -13.32 -10.90 13.93
CA TYR A 410 -12.85 -12.12 13.23
C TYR A 410 -14.00 -13.11 12.94
N SER A 411 -15.10 -13.06 13.69
CA SER A 411 -16.33 -13.81 13.38
C SER A 411 -16.97 -13.42 12.04
N LYS A 412 -16.53 -12.32 11.41
CA LYS A 412 -17.02 -11.77 10.13
C LYS A 412 -16.11 -12.04 8.93
N ALA A 413 -15.10 -12.88 9.13
CA ALA A 413 -14.22 -13.34 8.06
C ALA A 413 -14.96 -14.05 6.90
N PRO A 414 -16.03 -14.86 7.08
CA PRO A 414 -16.78 -15.43 5.96
C PRO A 414 -17.42 -14.36 5.07
N GLU A 415 -18.07 -13.35 5.66
CA GLU A 415 -18.66 -12.23 4.92
C GLU A 415 -17.60 -11.38 4.20
N LEU A 416 -16.44 -11.16 4.83
CA LEU A 416 -15.30 -10.44 4.22
C LEU A 416 -14.65 -11.24 3.08
N ARG A 417 -14.48 -12.56 3.20
CA ARG A 417 -14.00 -13.43 2.10
C ARG A 417 -14.97 -13.41 0.91
N HIS A 418 -16.28 -13.47 1.17
CA HIS A 418 -17.28 -13.36 0.10
C HIS A 418 -17.21 -12.00 -0.63
N MET A 419 -17.08 -10.90 0.12
CA MET A 419 -16.91 -9.56 -0.44
C MET A 419 -15.63 -9.44 -1.29
N PHE A 420 -14.54 -10.10 -0.89
CA PHE A 420 -13.28 -10.12 -1.67
C PHE A 420 -13.46 -10.84 -3.00
N THR A 421 -14.03 -12.05 -2.97
CA THR A 421 -14.27 -12.85 -4.18
C THR A 421 -15.26 -12.18 -5.14
N ASP A 422 -16.33 -11.55 -4.65
CA ASP A 422 -17.27 -10.78 -5.48
C ASP A 422 -16.59 -9.54 -6.11
N THR A 423 -15.83 -8.76 -5.32
CA THR A 423 -15.11 -7.58 -5.82
C THR A 423 -14.06 -7.95 -6.86
N LEU A 424 -13.27 -9.00 -6.61
CA LEU A 424 -12.25 -9.51 -7.53
C LEU A 424 -12.87 -9.97 -8.87
N ASN A 425 -14.00 -10.67 -8.81
CA ASN A 425 -14.75 -11.09 -9.99
C ASN A 425 -15.26 -9.88 -10.80
N ARG A 426 -15.83 -8.85 -10.15
CA ARG A 426 -16.27 -7.62 -10.83
C ARG A 426 -15.13 -6.90 -11.54
N VAL A 427 -13.99 -6.72 -10.87
CA VAL A 427 -12.80 -6.09 -11.45
C VAL A 427 -12.31 -6.87 -12.67
N THR A 428 -12.19 -8.20 -12.56
CA THR A 428 -11.69 -9.08 -13.63
C THR A 428 -12.65 -9.13 -14.84
N GLN A 429 -13.96 -9.27 -14.62
CA GLN A 429 -14.96 -9.26 -15.70
C GLN A 429 -15.04 -7.90 -16.42
N GLY A 430 -14.79 -6.81 -15.70
CA GLY A 430 -14.68 -5.47 -16.29
C GLY A 430 -13.53 -5.35 -17.30
N PHE A 431 -12.42 -6.06 -17.10
CA PHE A 431 -11.31 -6.06 -18.07
C PHE A 431 -11.62 -6.85 -19.34
N VAL A 432 -12.23 -8.04 -19.23
CA VAL A 432 -12.65 -8.84 -20.40
C VAL A 432 -13.65 -8.07 -21.26
N SER A 433 -14.58 -7.36 -20.63
CA SER A 433 -15.57 -6.50 -21.31
C SER A 433 -14.98 -5.29 -22.02
N ALA A 434 -13.78 -4.84 -21.63
CA ALA A 434 -13.10 -3.67 -22.21
C ALA A 434 -12.16 -4.04 -23.38
N HIS A 435 -11.61 -5.26 -23.39
CA HIS A 435 -10.69 -5.73 -24.43
C HIS A 435 -11.35 -6.67 -25.45
N GLY A 436 -12.59 -7.11 -25.22
CA GLY A 436 -13.40 -7.94 -26.13
C GLY A 436 -13.89 -7.24 -27.41
N GLY A 437 -13.03 -6.44 -28.05
CA GLY A 437 -13.30 -5.71 -29.31
C GLY A 437 -12.93 -6.46 -30.59
N GLY A 438 -12.54 -7.74 -30.51
CA GLY A 438 -12.19 -8.56 -31.67
C GLY A 438 -11.96 -10.05 -31.34
N SER A 439 -12.38 -10.92 -32.27
CA SER A 439 -11.94 -12.31 -32.50
C SER A 439 -11.72 -13.28 -31.30
N SER A 440 -12.63 -14.27 -31.19
CA SER A 440 -12.37 -15.75 -31.15
C SER A 440 -11.02 -16.31 -30.64
N SER A 441 -10.95 -17.43 -29.88
CA SER A 441 -12.00 -18.40 -29.47
C SER A 441 -11.51 -19.46 -28.47
N SER A 442 -12.46 -20.23 -27.91
CA SER A 442 -12.33 -21.50 -27.14
C SER A 442 -11.81 -21.43 -25.70
N GLY A 443 -12.41 -22.13 -24.72
CA GLY A 443 -13.70 -22.86 -24.76
C GLY A 443 -14.05 -23.58 -23.44
N GLY A 444 -15.34 -23.76 -23.16
CA GLY A 444 -15.85 -24.51 -21.98
C GLY A 444 -16.65 -23.64 -20.99
N PRO A 445 -17.67 -24.19 -20.32
CA PRO A 445 -19.03 -23.93 -20.81
C PRO A 445 -19.93 -23.15 -19.83
N ALA A 446 -20.36 -21.95 -20.23
CA ALA A 446 -21.49 -21.26 -19.59
C ALA A 446 -22.82 -21.96 -19.93
N LYS A 447 -23.70 -22.14 -18.95
CA LYS A 447 -25.04 -22.74 -19.12
C LYS A 447 -26.16 -21.68 -19.01
N MET A 448 -27.24 -21.93 -19.76
CA MET A 448 -28.57 -21.26 -19.74
C MET A 448 -28.72 -19.87 -20.39
N MET A 449 -29.23 -19.89 -21.62
CA MET A 449 -30.11 -18.89 -22.26
C MET A 449 -31.56 -19.44 -22.20
N ILE A 450 -32.71 -18.79 -22.48
CA ILE A 450 -33.18 -17.44 -22.92
C ILE A 450 -34.70 -17.38 -22.51
N PRO A 451 -35.45 -16.24 -22.38
CA PRO A 451 -35.56 -15.15 -23.36
C PRO A 451 -35.76 -13.69 -22.87
N SER A 452 -35.54 -12.77 -23.81
CA SER A 452 -36.26 -11.53 -24.16
C SER A 452 -37.22 -10.80 -23.21
N LEU A 453 -36.93 -9.51 -23.00
CA LEU A 453 -37.92 -8.42 -22.98
C LEU A 453 -37.99 -7.73 -24.35
N THR A 454 -39.15 -7.20 -24.74
CA THR A 454 -39.31 -6.35 -25.94
C THR A 454 -39.64 -4.91 -25.59
N LEU A 455 -38.69 -3.98 -25.75
CA LEU A 455 -38.83 -2.81 -26.63
C LEU A 455 -37.47 -2.10 -26.82
N LYS A 456 -37.36 -1.27 -27.87
CA LYS A 456 -36.19 -0.40 -28.12
C LYS A 456 -36.35 0.93 -27.41
N GLU A 457 -35.27 1.49 -26.86
CA GLU A 457 -35.12 2.95 -26.79
C GLU A 457 -33.63 3.40 -26.77
N LYS A 458 -33.36 4.62 -27.26
CA LYS A 458 -32.01 5.10 -27.61
C LYS A 458 -31.41 6.03 -26.54
N VAL A 459 -30.62 5.52 -25.59
CA VAL A 459 -29.68 6.34 -24.79
C VAL A 459 -28.41 5.57 -24.42
N SER A 460 -27.23 6.02 -24.87
CA SER A 460 -25.92 5.48 -24.42
C SER A 460 -24.70 6.32 -24.86
N THR A 461 -24.57 7.54 -24.34
CA THR A 461 -23.26 8.21 -24.17
C THR A 461 -22.94 8.39 -22.68
N LEU A 462 -23.92 8.84 -21.88
CA LEU A 462 -23.82 8.95 -20.42
C LEU A 462 -23.41 7.63 -19.74
N LYS A 463 -24.06 6.52 -20.12
CA LYS A 463 -23.82 5.17 -19.57
C LYS A 463 -22.38 4.68 -19.65
N PHE A 464 -21.58 5.21 -20.58
CA PHE A 464 -20.16 4.82 -20.71
C PHE A 464 -19.29 5.49 -19.65
N LYS A 465 -19.65 6.70 -19.20
CA LYS A 465 -18.93 7.43 -18.16
C LYS A 465 -19.22 6.85 -16.78
N GLU A 466 -20.49 6.63 -16.45
CA GLU A 466 -20.93 5.99 -15.20
C GLU A 466 -20.24 4.63 -14.99
N LYS A 467 -20.22 3.78 -16.03
CA LYS A 467 -19.56 2.46 -15.98
C LYS A 467 -18.04 2.54 -15.78
N THR A 468 -17.40 3.63 -16.21
CA THR A 468 -15.96 3.87 -16.00
C THR A 468 -15.68 4.31 -14.56
N GLU A 469 -16.53 5.18 -14.01
CA GLU A 469 -16.46 5.65 -12.62
C GLU A 469 -16.77 4.50 -11.63
N GLU A 470 -17.72 3.60 -11.95
CA GLU A 470 -18.00 2.37 -11.19
C GLU A 470 -16.83 1.37 -11.24
N GLN A 471 -16.20 1.18 -12.41
CA GLN A 471 -15.02 0.29 -12.52
C GLN A 471 -13.81 0.82 -11.78
N LEU A 472 -13.55 2.14 -11.81
CA LEU A 472 -12.51 2.78 -11.00
C LEU A 472 -12.79 2.63 -9.51
N SER A 473 -14.08 2.65 -9.12
CA SER A 473 -14.51 2.38 -7.75
C SER A 473 -14.10 0.97 -7.32
N TYR A 474 -14.61 -0.12 -7.93
CA TYR A 474 -14.29 -1.49 -7.46
C TYR A 474 -12.78 -1.80 -7.34
N LYS A 475 -11.93 -1.18 -8.18
CA LYS A 475 -10.46 -1.26 -8.05
C LYS A 475 -9.94 -0.71 -6.72
N ASN A 476 -10.46 0.43 -6.26
CA ASN A 476 -10.09 1.06 -4.99
C ASN A 476 -10.56 0.24 -3.78
N LEU A 477 -11.75 -0.38 -3.85
CA LEU A 477 -12.20 -1.29 -2.78
C LEU A 477 -11.34 -2.55 -2.74
N LEU A 478 -11.00 -3.13 -3.89
CA LEU A 478 -10.08 -4.27 -3.95
C LEU A 478 -8.72 -3.93 -3.33
N LEU A 479 -8.17 -2.74 -3.59
CA LEU A 479 -6.96 -2.25 -2.93
C LEU A 479 -7.14 -2.09 -1.41
N LEU A 480 -8.28 -1.58 -0.93
CA LEU A 480 -8.58 -1.53 0.51
C LEU A 480 -8.72 -2.93 1.14
N MET A 481 -9.26 -3.92 0.41
CA MET A 481 -9.34 -5.31 0.90
C MET A 481 -7.96 -5.95 1.00
N VAL A 482 -7.11 -5.76 -0.01
CA VAL A 482 -5.74 -6.29 0.01
C VAL A 482 -4.90 -5.59 1.09
N ARG A 483 -5.06 -4.28 1.30
CA ARG A 483 -4.50 -3.56 2.46
C ARG A 483 -4.97 -4.11 3.79
N LEU A 484 -6.25 -4.46 3.92
CA LEU A 484 -6.78 -5.04 5.14
C LEU A 484 -6.22 -6.44 5.41
N ILE A 485 -6.03 -7.27 4.37
CA ILE A 485 -5.39 -8.59 4.47
C ILE A 485 -3.91 -8.46 4.87
N HIS A 486 -3.20 -7.48 4.32
CA HIS A 486 -1.81 -7.16 4.68
C HIS A 486 -1.71 -6.68 6.14
N ALA A 487 -2.64 -5.83 6.60
CA ALA A 487 -2.62 -5.25 7.93
C ALA A 487 -3.08 -6.22 9.05
N ASP A 488 -4.11 -7.04 8.80
CA ASP A 488 -4.51 -8.15 9.68
C ASP A 488 -5.12 -9.31 8.86
N PRO A 489 -4.35 -10.40 8.60
CA PRO A 489 -4.84 -11.53 7.83
C PRO A 489 -5.87 -12.39 8.58
N MET A 490 -6.02 -12.27 9.91
CA MET A 490 -7.00 -13.06 10.67
C MET A 490 -8.45 -12.66 10.34
N LEU A 491 -8.66 -11.43 9.84
CA LEU A 491 -9.92 -10.99 9.24
C LEU A 491 -10.33 -11.77 7.99
N MET A 492 -9.41 -12.54 7.36
CA MET A 492 -9.75 -13.49 6.31
C MET A 492 -9.50 -14.95 6.70
N LEU A 493 -8.50 -15.26 7.53
CA LEU A 493 -8.19 -16.65 7.90
C LEU A 493 -9.18 -17.26 8.90
N ASN A 494 -9.78 -16.45 9.78
CA ASN A 494 -10.63 -17.01 10.84
C ASN A 494 -11.84 -17.78 10.29
N SER A 495 -12.03 -19.01 10.80
CA SER A 495 -13.04 -19.97 10.32
C SER A 495 -13.51 -20.89 11.47
N GLN A 496 -13.71 -20.33 12.66
CA GLN A 496 -14.11 -21.08 13.86
C GLN A 496 -15.36 -21.94 13.60
N GLY A 497 -15.32 -23.20 14.06
CA GLY A 497 -16.43 -24.15 13.92
C GLY A 497 -16.55 -24.87 12.57
N LYS A 498 -15.71 -24.54 11.57
CA LYS A 498 -15.60 -25.29 10.31
C LYS A 498 -14.57 -26.43 10.43
N ALA A 499 -14.81 -27.52 9.71
CA ALA A 499 -13.85 -28.61 9.57
C ALA A 499 -12.63 -28.18 8.72
N GLY A 500 -11.46 -28.75 8.99
CA GLY A 500 -10.18 -28.32 8.40
C GLY A 500 -10.15 -28.27 6.87
N HIS A 501 -10.88 -29.16 6.19
CA HIS A 501 -10.98 -29.15 4.72
C HIS A 501 -11.71 -27.91 4.17
N GLU A 502 -12.73 -27.39 4.87
CA GLU A 502 -13.39 -26.13 4.50
C GLU A 502 -12.50 -24.90 4.78
N VAL A 503 -11.67 -24.99 5.83
CA VAL A 503 -10.70 -23.94 6.19
C VAL A 503 -9.58 -23.88 5.15
N GLN A 504 -9.07 -25.03 4.73
CA GLN A 504 -8.10 -25.15 3.63
C GLN A 504 -8.69 -24.64 2.31
N SER A 505 -9.92 -25.01 1.94
CA SER A 505 -10.57 -24.48 0.71
C SER A 505 -10.73 -22.96 0.77
N SER A 506 -11.24 -22.43 1.89
CA SER A 506 -11.39 -20.99 2.12
C SER A 506 -10.07 -20.23 1.99
N THR A 507 -8.98 -20.81 2.47
CA THR A 507 -7.64 -20.21 2.42
C THR A 507 -7.01 -20.33 1.04
N LEU A 508 -7.22 -21.45 0.35
CA LEU A 508 -6.75 -21.66 -1.02
C LEU A 508 -7.42 -20.70 -2.01
N GLU A 509 -8.73 -20.47 -1.88
CA GLU A 509 -9.47 -19.47 -2.67
C GLU A 509 -8.91 -18.05 -2.46
N LEU A 510 -8.62 -17.66 -1.21
CA LEU A 510 -8.00 -16.39 -0.86
C LEU A 510 -6.61 -16.23 -1.49
N ILE A 511 -5.73 -17.22 -1.33
CA ILE A 511 -4.36 -17.21 -1.87
C ILE A 511 -4.39 -17.15 -3.40
N ASN A 512 -5.21 -17.98 -4.05
CA ASN A 512 -5.35 -17.97 -5.51
C ASN A 512 -5.92 -16.64 -6.03
N GLY A 513 -6.85 -16.03 -5.30
CA GLY A 513 -7.37 -14.69 -5.59
C GLY A 513 -6.26 -13.63 -5.59
N LEU A 514 -5.40 -13.61 -4.56
CA LEU A 514 -4.26 -12.69 -4.48
C LEU A 514 -3.17 -13.01 -5.54
N VAL A 515 -2.87 -14.28 -5.81
CA VAL A 515 -1.94 -14.73 -6.86
C VAL A 515 -2.40 -14.32 -8.27
N SER A 516 -3.70 -14.10 -8.46
CA SER A 516 -4.23 -13.49 -9.69
C SER A 516 -3.86 -12.00 -9.84
N LEU A 517 -3.67 -11.29 -8.73
CA LEU A 517 -3.36 -9.85 -8.69
C LEU A 517 -1.86 -9.52 -8.81
N VAL A 518 -0.96 -10.49 -8.61
CA VAL A 518 0.49 -10.30 -8.77
C VAL A 518 0.89 -10.00 -10.23
N HIS A 519 0.12 -10.49 -11.21
CA HIS A 519 0.30 -10.19 -12.63
C HIS A 519 -0.90 -9.38 -13.14
N GLN A 520 -0.70 -8.05 -13.25
CA GLN A 520 -1.71 -7.09 -13.66
C GLN A 520 -1.11 -6.01 -14.59
N PRO A 521 -1.92 -5.27 -15.36
CA PRO A 521 -1.42 -4.19 -16.22
C PRO A 521 -0.76 -3.05 -15.40
N PRO A 522 0.12 -2.22 -16.00
CA PRO A 522 0.80 -1.13 -15.31
C PRO A 522 -0.13 -0.12 -14.60
N SER A 523 -1.38 0.00 -15.06
CA SER A 523 -2.42 0.84 -14.44
C SER A 523 -2.96 0.29 -13.09
N MET A 524 -2.43 -0.83 -12.60
CA MET A 524 -2.76 -1.44 -11.31
C MET A 524 -1.51 -1.93 -10.54
N GLN A 525 -0.33 -1.35 -10.79
CA GLN A 525 0.93 -1.75 -10.14
C GLN A 525 0.85 -1.67 -8.61
N ASP A 526 0.23 -0.63 -8.04
CA ASP A 526 0.00 -0.49 -6.60
C ASP A 526 -0.76 -1.69 -5.99
N LEU A 527 -1.76 -2.22 -6.70
CA LEU A 527 -2.53 -3.39 -6.26
C LEU A 527 -1.70 -4.67 -6.34
N ALA A 528 -0.86 -4.82 -7.36
CA ALA A 528 0.04 -5.96 -7.49
C ALA A 528 1.10 -5.97 -6.38
N GLN A 529 1.67 -4.81 -6.03
CA GLN A 529 2.61 -4.66 -4.92
C GLN A 529 1.95 -4.95 -3.56
N GLU A 530 0.76 -4.40 -3.31
CA GLU A 530 0.02 -4.69 -2.08
C GLU A 530 -0.38 -6.17 -1.99
N ALA A 531 -0.73 -6.82 -3.11
CA ALA A 531 -1.06 -8.25 -3.15
C ALA A 531 0.15 -9.14 -2.88
N MET A 532 1.34 -8.74 -3.32
CA MET A 532 2.59 -9.41 -2.96
C MET A 532 2.86 -9.34 -1.45
N GLU A 533 2.73 -8.16 -0.83
CA GLU A 533 2.93 -8.03 0.63
C GLU A 533 1.85 -8.74 1.44
N ALA A 534 0.59 -8.68 1.03
CA ALA A 534 -0.50 -9.47 1.62
C ALA A 534 -0.21 -10.98 1.55
N LEU A 535 0.29 -11.49 0.41
CA LEU A 535 0.71 -12.88 0.26
C LEU A 535 1.92 -13.22 1.15
N ARG A 536 2.90 -12.31 1.27
CA ARG A 536 4.08 -12.50 2.12
C ARG A 536 3.70 -12.59 3.59
N VAL A 537 2.77 -11.75 4.05
CA VAL A 537 2.23 -11.80 5.42
C VAL A 537 1.38 -13.05 5.65
N LEU A 538 0.51 -13.45 4.72
CA LEU A 538 -0.24 -14.72 4.80
C LEU A 538 0.66 -15.96 4.92
N HIS A 539 1.89 -15.90 4.40
CA HIS A 539 2.90 -16.96 4.50
C HIS A 539 3.75 -16.91 5.78
N LEU A 540 3.61 -15.92 6.66
CA LEU A 540 4.34 -15.95 7.94
C LEU A 540 3.95 -17.21 8.74
N PRO A 541 4.86 -17.87 9.47
CA PRO A 541 4.59 -19.20 10.02
C PRO A 541 3.37 -19.26 10.95
N GLU A 542 3.21 -18.26 11.82
CA GLU A 542 2.05 -18.06 12.71
C GLU A 542 0.70 -17.86 11.98
N HIS A 543 0.73 -17.57 10.68
CA HIS A 543 -0.45 -17.50 9.81
C HIS A 543 -0.62 -18.77 8.96
N ILE A 544 0.46 -19.45 8.57
CA ILE A 544 0.40 -20.81 7.99
C ILE A 544 -0.27 -21.80 8.95
N GLU A 545 0.03 -21.71 10.25
CA GLU A 545 -0.64 -22.48 11.33
C GLU A 545 -2.18 -22.30 11.34
N ARG A 546 -2.70 -21.24 10.71
CA ARG A 546 -4.14 -20.93 10.62
C ARG A 546 -4.79 -21.33 9.29
N TRP A 547 -4.01 -21.69 8.26
CA TRP A 547 -4.53 -22.14 6.96
C TRP A 547 -5.34 -23.44 7.08
N ASN A 548 -4.91 -24.32 7.99
CA ASN A 548 -5.67 -25.48 8.45
C ASN A 548 -5.08 -25.98 9.79
N PRO A 549 -5.70 -25.66 10.94
CA PRO A 549 -5.21 -26.09 12.25
C PRO A 549 -5.18 -27.61 12.48
N GLU A 550 -5.90 -28.40 11.67
CA GLU A 550 -5.91 -29.88 11.77
C GLU A 550 -4.70 -30.53 11.09
N ALA A 551 -4.11 -29.89 10.06
CA ALA A 551 -3.03 -30.47 9.27
C ALA A 551 -2.07 -29.40 8.67
N PRO A 552 -1.50 -28.49 9.48
CA PRO A 552 -0.84 -27.27 8.97
C PRO A 552 0.39 -27.56 8.11
N ILE A 553 1.12 -28.66 8.35
CA ILE A 553 2.29 -29.05 7.53
C ILE A 553 1.87 -29.45 6.11
N ASN A 554 0.87 -30.33 5.99
CA ASN A 554 0.35 -30.80 4.70
C ASN A 554 -0.27 -29.63 3.92
N THR A 555 -1.03 -28.76 4.58
CA THR A 555 -1.65 -27.59 3.98
C THR A 555 -0.62 -26.53 3.58
N CYS A 556 0.47 -26.35 4.34
CA CYS A 556 1.60 -25.52 3.94
C CYS A 556 2.22 -25.99 2.61
N TRP A 557 2.57 -27.28 2.55
CA TRP A 557 3.15 -27.89 1.36
C TRP A 557 2.26 -27.76 0.12
N ASP A 558 0.95 -27.95 0.27
CA ASP A 558 -0.02 -27.80 -0.81
C ASP A 558 -0.17 -26.33 -1.27
N LEU A 559 -0.68 -25.45 -0.41
CA LEU A 559 -1.07 -24.08 -0.78
C LEU A 559 0.14 -23.21 -1.17
N SER A 560 1.27 -23.32 -0.45
CA SER A 560 2.47 -22.56 -0.80
C SER A 560 3.06 -23.02 -2.13
N SER A 561 3.03 -24.34 -2.41
CA SER A 561 3.49 -24.86 -3.71
C SER A 561 2.56 -24.46 -4.85
N GLN A 562 1.23 -24.41 -4.65
CA GLN A 562 0.30 -23.91 -5.65
C GLN A 562 0.59 -22.44 -6.01
N ALA A 563 0.82 -21.58 -5.03
CA ALA A 563 1.18 -20.18 -5.25
C ALA A 563 2.53 -20.02 -5.97
N LEU A 564 3.58 -20.70 -5.49
CA LEU A 564 4.93 -20.65 -6.05
C LEU A 564 4.98 -21.22 -7.48
N PHE A 565 4.28 -22.32 -7.75
CA PHE A 565 4.11 -22.87 -9.11
C PHE A 565 3.46 -21.85 -10.05
N SER A 566 2.33 -21.26 -9.63
CA SER A 566 1.52 -20.36 -10.45
C SER A 566 2.28 -19.09 -10.87
N ILE A 567 3.06 -18.51 -9.96
CA ILE A 567 3.90 -17.34 -10.29
C ILE A 567 5.14 -17.75 -11.09
N SER A 568 5.79 -18.88 -10.75
CA SER A 568 6.94 -19.38 -11.52
C SER A 568 6.57 -19.68 -12.98
N GLN A 569 5.38 -20.20 -13.25
CA GLN A 569 4.89 -20.40 -14.60
C GLN A 569 4.75 -19.09 -15.39
N LYS A 570 4.18 -18.03 -14.78
CA LYS A 570 4.06 -16.70 -15.40
C LYS A 570 5.42 -16.02 -15.64
N LEU A 571 6.39 -16.25 -14.74
CA LEU A 571 7.78 -15.78 -14.88
C LEU A 571 8.51 -16.46 -16.05
N ILE A 572 8.35 -17.77 -16.22
CA ILE A 572 8.94 -18.54 -17.34
C ILE A 572 8.31 -18.14 -18.68
N GLN A 573 7.01 -17.85 -18.67
CA GLN A 573 6.27 -17.38 -19.85
C GLN A 573 6.48 -15.89 -20.15
N HIS A 574 7.40 -15.19 -19.45
CA HIS A 574 7.73 -13.77 -19.62
C HIS A 574 6.50 -12.83 -19.64
N GLN A 575 5.48 -13.17 -18.85
CA GLN A 575 4.23 -12.40 -18.73
C GLN A 575 4.35 -11.26 -17.70
N ILE A 576 5.30 -11.35 -16.77
CA ILE A 576 5.40 -10.43 -15.63
C ILE A 576 6.28 -9.22 -15.97
N LEU A 577 5.65 -8.06 -16.04
CA LEU A 577 6.32 -6.76 -16.08
C LEU A 577 6.91 -6.47 -14.70
N GLY A 578 8.16 -5.99 -14.63
CA GLY A 578 8.83 -5.77 -13.34
C GLY A 578 9.17 -7.08 -12.62
N TYR A 579 9.55 -8.12 -13.36
CA TYR A 579 9.88 -9.46 -12.85
C TYR A 579 10.83 -9.46 -11.64
N THR A 580 11.75 -8.50 -11.55
CA THR A 580 12.71 -8.34 -10.45
C THR A 580 12.02 -8.19 -9.09
N ASP A 581 10.89 -7.47 -9.00
CA ASP A 581 10.14 -7.34 -7.75
C ASP A 581 9.37 -8.62 -7.40
N VAL A 582 8.88 -9.34 -8.41
CA VAL A 582 8.22 -10.63 -8.21
C VAL A 582 9.23 -11.73 -7.83
N LEU A 583 10.47 -11.68 -8.33
CA LEU A 583 11.59 -12.53 -7.88
C LEU A 583 11.96 -12.23 -6.42
N ARG A 584 11.98 -10.95 -6.02
CA ARG A 584 12.19 -10.54 -4.61
C ARG A 584 11.07 -11.10 -3.71
N TRP A 585 9.81 -10.92 -4.10
CA TRP A 585 8.66 -11.48 -3.39
C TRP A 585 8.73 -13.01 -3.26
N LEU A 586 9.02 -13.71 -4.37
CA LEU A 586 9.12 -15.16 -4.42
C LEU A 586 10.21 -15.68 -3.47
N ARG A 587 11.35 -14.97 -3.39
CA ARG A 587 12.40 -15.23 -2.40
C ARG A 587 11.90 -15.09 -0.96
N GLU A 588 11.19 -14.02 -0.63
CA GLU A 588 10.68 -13.83 0.73
C GLU A 588 9.58 -14.85 1.09
N VAL A 589 8.74 -15.28 0.14
CA VAL A 589 7.78 -16.38 0.34
C VAL A 589 8.48 -17.71 0.63
N LEU A 590 9.58 -18.02 -0.09
CA LEU A 590 10.41 -19.19 0.22
C LEU A 590 11.05 -19.11 1.60
N ARG A 591 11.56 -17.95 2.02
CA ARG A 591 12.08 -17.74 3.39
C ARG A 591 10.99 -17.98 4.44
N CYS A 592 9.76 -17.51 4.19
CA CYS A 592 8.63 -17.75 5.07
C CYS A 592 8.28 -19.25 5.18
N ARG A 593 8.25 -19.98 4.04
CA ARG A 593 8.06 -21.45 4.03
C ARG A 593 9.16 -22.17 4.81
N ASN A 594 10.43 -21.83 4.56
CA ASN A 594 11.57 -22.45 5.23
C ASN A 594 11.54 -22.16 6.75
N ALA A 595 11.23 -20.94 7.16
CA ALA A 595 11.05 -20.59 8.58
C ALA A 595 9.93 -21.40 9.26
N PHE A 596 8.81 -21.65 8.57
CA PHE A 596 7.73 -22.50 9.08
C PHE A 596 8.15 -23.98 9.19
N LEU A 597 8.79 -24.53 8.15
CA LEU A 597 9.29 -25.90 8.15
C LEU A 597 10.40 -26.11 9.20
N ALA A 598 11.23 -25.10 9.46
CA ALA A 598 12.26 -25.12 10.49
C ALA A 598 11.67 -25.15 11.91
N ARG A 599 10.58 -24.39 12.18
CA ARG A 599 9.81 -24.50 13.45
C ARG A 599 9.24 -25.90 13.67
N HIS A 600 8.97 -26.65 12.59
CA HIS A 600 8.32 -27.96 12.61
C HIS A 600 9.21 -29.08 12.04
N ARG A 601 10.55 -29.00 12.25
CA ARG A 601 11.55 -29.80 11.52
C ARG A 601 11.28 -31.31 11.52
N GLU A 602 10.87 -31.87 12.67
CA GLU A 602 10.54 -33.30 12.83
C GLU A 602 9.44 -33.79 11.89
N TYR A 603 8.53 -32.89 11.51
CA TYR A 603 7.39 -33.17 10.63
C TYR A 603 7.56 -32.64 9.21
N ALA A 604 8.67 -31.97 8.88
CA ALA A 604 8.84 -31.19 7.64
C ALA A 604 8.65 -32.00 6.33
N ASN A 605 8.74 -33.34 6.36
CA ASN A 605 8.50 -34.18 5.18
C ASN A 605 7.03 -34.63 5.00
N LEU A 606 6.15 -34.48 6.00
CA LEU A 606 4.72 -34.84 5.84
C LEU A 606 4.06 -33.96 4.76
N GLY A 607 3.44 -34.59 3.76
CA GLY A 607 2.84 -33.88 2.62
C GLY A 607 3.83 -33.44 1.53
N SER A 608 5.15 -33.46 1.77
CA SER A 608 6.17 -33.01 0.80
C SER A 608 6.22 -33.82 -0.51
N HIS A 609 5.54 -34.97 -0.57
CA HIS A 609 5.44 -35.84 -1.73
C HIS A 609 4.21 -35.57 -2.62
N VAL A 610 3.33 -34.62 -2.27
CA VAL A 610 2.20 -34.25 -3.14
C VAL A 610 2.72 -33.68 -4.46
N ALA A 611 2.08 -34.05 -5.57
CA ALA A 611 2.59 -33.78 -6.92
C ALA A 611 2.90 -32.30 -7.20
N ILE A 612 2.12 -31.36 -6.64
CA ILE A 612 2.35 -29.93 -6.79
C ILE A 612 3.66 -29.47 -6.15
N CYS A 613 4.11 -30.07 -5.05
CA CYS A 613 5.38 -29.73 -4.40
C CYS A 613 6.56 -29.97 -5.33
N LYS A 614 6.56 -31.15 -6.01
CA LYS A 614 7.56 -31.49 -7.02
C LYS A 614 7.49 -30.59 -8.25
N GLN A 615 6.29 -30.25 -8.73
CA GLN A 615 6.12 -29.34 -9.87
C GLN A 615 6.57 -27.91 -9.55
N ALA A 616 6.25 -27.41 -8.35
CA ALA A 616 6.69 -26.11 -7.86
C ALA A 616 8.21 -26.05 -7.75
N HIS A 617 8.85 -27.04 -7.11
CA HIS A 617 10.32 -27.11 -7.01
C HIS A 617 10.99 -27.09 -8.40
N ILE A 618 10.50 -27.89 -9.34
CA ILE A 618 11.01 -27.91 -10.73
C ILE A 618 10.84 -26.53 -11.39
N LYS A 619 9.70 -25.86 -11.21
CA LYS A 619 9.45 -24.54 -11.82
C LYS A 619 10.26 -23.42 -11.16
N LEU A 620 10.53 -23.50 -9.85
CA LEU A 620 11.44 -22.61 -9.15
C LEU A 620 12.88 -22.78 -9.66
N GLU A 621 13.35 -24.01 -9.82
CA GLU A 621 14.65 -24.34 -10.40
C GLU A 621 14.78 -23.76 -11.83
N VAL A 622 13.75 -23.89 -12.67
CA VAL A 622 13.74 -23.27 -14.02
C VAL A 622 13.82 -21.75 -13.95
N VAL A 623 13.01 -21.10 -13.11
CA VAL A 623 13.03 -19.64 -12.92
C VAL A 623 14.43 -19.18 -12.50
N PHE A 624 15.02 -19.78 -11.47
CA PHE A 624 16.31 -19.33 -10.95
C PHE A 624 17.42 -19.49 -11.97
N PHE A 625 17.41 -20.55 -12.78
CA PHE A 625 18.34 -20.70 -13.91
C PHE A 625 18.12 -19.68 -15.03
N MET A 626 16.87 -19.45 -15.47
CA MET A 626 16.59 -18.52 -16.58
C MET A 626 16.98 -17.08 -16.23
N TYR A 627 16.68 -16.61 -15.02
CA TYR A 627 17.03 -15.24 -14.64
C TYR A 627 18.53 -15.03 -14.36
N LEU A 628 19.39 -16.08 -14.43
CA LEU A 628 20.85 -15.91 -14.44
C LEU A 628 21.36 -15.22 -15.71
N TRP A 629 20.69 -15.37 -16.86
CA TRP A 629 21.13 -14.73 -18.11
C TRP A 629 20.49 -13.35 -18.37
N SER A 630 19.64 -12.86 -17.45
CA SER A 630 18.97 -11.56 -17.56
C SER A 630 19.93 -10.39 -17.74
N VAL A 631 19.43 -9.33 -18.38
CA VAL A 631 20.12 -8.03 -18.51
C VAL A 631 20.18 -7.26 -17.18
N ASP A 632 19.20 -7.46 -16.30
CA ASP A 632 19.11 -6.79 -15.01
C ASP A 632 19.98 -7.48 -13.95
N ILE A 633 20.99 -6.75 -13.47
CA ILE A 633 21.89 -7.22 -12.42
C ILE A 633 21.14 -7.52 -11.12
N ASP A 634 20.09 -6.74 -10.79
CA ASP A 634 19.30 -6.99 -9.58
C ASP A 634 18.54 -8.32 -9.69
N ALA A 635 17.94 -8.62 -10.85
CA ALA A 635 17.26 -9.90 -11.10
C ALA A 635 18.23 -11.09 -11.04
N VAL A 636 19.43 -10.96 -11.64
CA VAL A 636 20.48 -11.97 -11.58
C VAL A 636 20.91 -12.24 -10.13
N LEU A 637 21.19 -11.18 -9.35
CA LEU A 637 21.61 -11.32 -7.95
C LEU A 637 20.50 -11.91 -7.06
N VAL A 638 19.24 -11.53 -7.29
CA VAL A 638 18.10 -12.13 -6.57
C VAL A 638 17.96 -13.61 -6.93
N ALA A 639 17.95 -13.98 -8.22
CA ALA A 639 17.87 -15.37 -8.67
C ALA A 639 19.01 -16.24 -8.13
N MET A 640 20.25 -15.72 -8.14
CA MET A 640 21.40 -16.36 -7.49
C MET A 640 21.15 -16.58 -5.99
N SER A 641 20.65 -15.56 -5.27
CA SER A 641 20.37 -15.68 -3.83
C SER A 641 19.27 -16.71 -3.49
N CYS A 642 18.31 -16.94 -4.40
CA CYS A 642 17.23 -17.92 -4.19
C CYS A 642 17.71 -19.37 -4.14
N PHE A 643 18.85 -19.71 -4.75
CA PHE A 643 19.40 -21.07 -4.69
C PHE A 643 19.72 -21.53 -3.26
N ALA A 644 20.12 -20.62 -2.36
CA ALA A 644 20.33 -20.95 -0.94
C ALA A 644 19.04 -21.39 -0.24
N LEU A 645 17.86 -20.96 -0.70
CA LEU A 645 16.58 -21.35 -0.10
C LEU A 645 16.14 -22.76 -0.53
N LEU A 646 16.64 -23.25 -1.66
CA LEU A 646 16.49 -24.66 -2.04
C LEU A 646 17.45 -25.55 -1.21
N CYS A 647 18.67 -25.07 -0.92
CA CYS A 647 19.59 -25.73 0.00
C CYS A 647 19.02 -25.79 1.43
N GLU A 648 18.57 -24.65 1.97
CA GLU A 648 17.96 -24.56 3.30
C GLU A 648 16.75 -25.49 3.46
N GLU A 649 15.89 -25.62 2.44
CA GLU A 649 14.79 -26.59 2.46
C GLU A 649 15.30 -28.04 2.54
N ALA A 650 16.34 -28.40 1.79
CA ALA A 650 16.95 -29.73 1.87
C ALA A 650 17.58 -29.98 3.25
N ASP A 651 18.32 -29.00 3.79
CA ASP A 651 18.94 -29.07 5.11
C ASP A 651 17.88 -29.28 6.21
N ILE A 652 16.78 -28.52 6.18
CA ILE A 652 15.65 -28.68 7.11
C ILE A 652 15.11 -30.12 7.04
N ARG A 653 14.88 -30.64 5.83
CA ARG A 653 14.23 -31.93 5.58
C ARG A 653 15.12 -33.16 5.81
N CYS A 654 16.44 -33.02 5.77
CA CYS A 654 17.40 -34.14 5.89
C CYS A 654 18.09 -34.24 7.26
N GLY A 655 17.96 -33.23 8.12
CA GLY A 655 18.50 -33.29 9.49
C GLY A 655 20.02 -33.09 9.57
N GLN A 656 20.77 -34.19 9.61
CA GLN A 656 22.24 -34.24 9.60
C GLN A 656 22.77 -35.28 8.59
N ASP A 657 21.93 -35.71 7.64
CA ASP A 657 22.29 -36.71 6.63
C ASP A 657 22.59 -36.07 5.27
N ASP A 658 23.88 -35.76 5.06
CA ASP A 658 24.44 -35.22 3.81
C ASP A 658 24.13 -36.09 2.57
N LEU A 659 23.95 -37.40 2.77
CA LEU A 659 23.64 -38.34 1.68
C LEU A 659 22.21 -38.11 1.19
N THR A 660 21.26 -37.92 2.11
CA THR A 660 19.86 -37.62 1.77
C THR A 660 19.70 -36.18 1.27
N VAL A 661 20.50 -35.21 1.74
CA VAL A 661 20.57 -33.85 1.14
C VAL A 661 20.91 -33.95 -0.35
N THR A 662 21.96 -34.72 -0.68
CA THR A 662 22.40 -34.93 -2.06
C THR A 662 21.34 -35.64 -2.92
N TYR A 663 20.52 -36.53 -2.32
CA TYR A 663 19.40 -37.17 -3.02
C TYR A 663 18.24 -36.20 -3.30
N LEU A 664 17.92 -35.27 -2.38
CA LEU A 664 16.87 -34.26 -2.59
C LEU A 664 17.30 -33.14 -3.55
N LEU A 665 18.57 -32.73 -3.49
CA LEU A 665 19.09 -31.59 -4.26
C LEU A 665 20.48 -31.90 -4.87
N PRO A 666 20.57 -32.68 -5.97
CA PRO A 666 21.85 -33.21 -6.47
C PRO A 666 22.95 -32.18 -6.78
N ASN A 667 22.60 -30.93 -7.08
CA ASN A 667 23.55 -29.86 -7.37
C ASN A 667 23.82 -28.92 -6.16
N TYR A 668 23.51 -29.36 -4.94
CA TYR A 668 23.53 -28.57 -3.69
C TYR A 668 24.77 -27.66 -3.54
N HIS A 669 25.99 -28.17 -3.71
CA HIS A 669 27.21 -27.37 -3.54
C HIS A 669 27.34 -26.24 -4.59
N VAL A 670 26.91 -26.48 -5.84
CA VAL A 670 26.92 -25.44 -6.89
C VAL A 670 25.86 -24.37 -6.59
N TYR A 671 24.73 -24.77 -6.01
CA TYR A 671 23.64 -23.87 -5.60
C TYR A 671 24.07 -23.00 -4.41
N GLN A 672 24.83 -23.55 -3.45
CA GLN A 672 25.51 -22.78 -2.39
C GLN A 672 26.57 -21.82 -2.96
N GLU A 673 27.41 -22.25 -3.92
CA GLU A 673 28.40 -21.36 -4.55
C GLU A 673 27.75 -20.21 -5.33
N LEU A 674 26.65 -20.47 -6.05
CA LEU A 674 25.87 -19.45 -6.75
C LEU A 674 25.28 -18.42 -5.77
N ALA A 675 24.63 -18.87 -4.70
CA ALA A 675 24.07 -17.97 -3.70
C ALA A 675 25.15 -17.17 -2.96
N THR A 676 26.25 -17.82 -2.57
CA THR A 676 27.41 -17.14 -1.97
C THR A 676 27.99 -16.08 -2.89
N ALA A 677 28.06 -16.35 -4.20
CA ALA A 677 28.53 -15.41 -5.20
C ALA A 677 27.68 -14.13 -5.31
N SER A 678 26.38 -14.18 -4.98
CA SER A 678 25.49 -13.00 -5.02
C SER A 678 25.78 -11.97 -3.92
N THR A 679 26.48 -12.36 -2.85
CA THR A 679 26.82 -11.45 -1.73
C THR A 679 28.11 -10.66 -1.95
N VAL A 680 28.93 -11.06 -2.94
CA VAL A 680 30.23 -10.46 -3.19
C VAL A 680 30.11 -9.28 -4.14
N LEU A 681 30.50 -8.09 -3.67
CA LEU A 681 30.61 -6.85 -4.45
C LEU A 681 31.43 -7.08 -5.74
N THR A 682 30.72 -7.32 -6.84
CA THR A 682 31.29 -7.65 -8.15
C THR A 682 31.10 -6.48 -9.09
N THR A 683 32.18 -5.78 -9.43
CA THR A 683 32.13 -4.59 -10.29
C THR A 683 31.98 -4.98 -11.77
N GLY A 684 30.74 -5.00 -12.26
CA GLY A 684 30.41 -5.05 -13.68
C GLY A 684 29.70 -6.33 -14.16
N ARG A 685 28.67 -6.15 -15.02
CA ARG A 685 27.79 -7.20 -15.58
C ARG A 685 28.57 -8.37 -16.18
N ALA A 686 29.57 -8.10 -17.02
CA ALA A 686 30.38 -9.13 -17.68
C ALA A 686 31.22 -9.98 -16.70
N VAL A 687 31.69 -9.41 -15.58
CA VAL A 687 32.47 -10.14 -14.57
C VAL A 687 31.55 -11.11 -13.80
N LEU A 688 30.35 -10.65 -13.43
CA LEU A 688 29.33 -11.48 -12.80
C LEU A 688 28.89 -12.63 -13.72
N GLN A 689 28.60 -12.34 -15.00
CA GLN A 689 28.25 -13.36 -15.99
C GLN A 689 29.37 -14.38 -16.21
N LYS A 690 30.64 -13.94 -16.34
CA LYS A 690 31.79 -14.85 -16.43
C LYS A 690 31.93 -15.76 -15.20
N ARG A 691 31.59 -15.27 -14.01
CA ARG A 691 31.56 -16.08 -12.77
C ARG A 691 30.40 -17.09 -12.79
N ILE A 692 29.21 -16.69 -13.19
CA ILE A 692 28.04 -17.58 -13.37
C ILE A 692 28.39 -18.72 -14.34
N MET A 693 28.95 -18.42 -15.52
CA MET A 693 29.33 -19.44 -16.51
C MET A 693 30.51 -20.33 -16.07
N ALA A 694 31.25 -19.95 -15.01
CA ALA A 694 32.22 -20.82 -14.36
C ALA A 694 31.56 -21.77 -13.34
N LEU A 695 30.51 -21.32 -12.66
CA LEU A 695 29.74 -22.13 -11.71
C LEU A 695 28.80 -23.12 -12.41
N LEU A 696 28.09 -22.70 -13.45
CA LEU A 696 27.18 -23.58 -14.21
C LEU A 696 27.89 -24.79 -14.83
N ARG A 697 29.18 -24.64 -15.20
CA ARG A 697 30.01 -25.77 -15.70
C ARG A 697 30.42 -26.78 -14.61
N LYS A 698 30.08 -26.55 -13.34
CA LYS A 698 30.21 -27.53 -12.24
C LYS A 698 28.96 -28.40 -12.06
N ILE A 699 27.90 -28.21 -12.85
CA ILE A 699 26.65 -28.97 -12.70
C ILE A 699 26.82 -30.35 -13.34
N GLU A 700 26.95 -31.37 -12.50
CA GLU A 700 27.12 -32.77 -12.91
C GLU A 700 25.79 -33.51 -13.08
N HIS A 701 24.69 -33.02 -12.48
CA HIS A 701 23.39 -33.67 -12.53
C HIS A 701 22.34 -32.85 -13.28
N CYS A 702 21.90 -33.36 -14.44
CA CYS A 702 20.76 -32.79 -15.19
C CYS A 702 19.42 -33.11 -14.50
N THR A 703 19.06 -32.27 -13.54
CA THR A 703 17.74 -32.23 -12.91
C THR A 703 16.64 -31.91 -13.93
N GLN A 704 15.37 -32.04 -13.54
CA GLN A 704 14.27 -31.73 -14.45
C GLN A 704 14.17 -30.22 -14.73
N GLY A 705 14.46 -29.35 -13.77
CA GLY A 705 14.52 -27.91 -14.00
C GLY A 705 15.76 -27.49 -14.80
N CYS A 706 16.91 -28.14 -14.62
CA CYS A 706 18.08 -27.91 -15.48
C CYS A 706 17.78 -28.21 -16.96
N SER A 707 17.14 -29.36 -17.26
CA SER A 707 16.74 -29.72 -18.63
C SER A 707 15.75 -28.71 -19.22
N LEU A 708 14.69 -28.37 -18.46
CA LEU A 708 13.66 -27.44 -18.93
C LEU A 708 14.20 -26.02 -19.11
N ALA A 709 15.04 -25.52 -18.19
CA ALA A 709 15.67 -24.20 -18.32
C ALA A 709 16.57 -24.12 -19.56
N TRP A 710 17.29 -25.20 -19.89
CA TRP A 710 18.09 -25.27 -21.11
C TRP A 710 17.21 -25.27 -22.37
N GLU A 711 16.09 -26.00 -22.35
CA GLU A 711 15.13 -26.07 -23.46
C GLU A 711 14.41 -24.73 -23.68
N ASP A 712 13.88 -24.12 -22.63
CA ASP A 712 13.21 -22.80 -22.66
C ASP A 712 14.20 -21.69 -23.06
N THR A 713 15.46 -21.74 -22.57
CA THR A 713 16.51 -20.79 -22.99
C THR A 713 16.91 -21.00 -24.45
N PHE A 714 16.93 -22.24 -24.96
CA PHE A 714 17.25 -22.50 -26.37
C PHE A 714 16.16 -21.95 -27.31
N MET A 715 14.88 -22.05 -26.93
CA MET A 715 13.77 -21.43 -27.67
C MET A 715 13.89 -19.89 -27.71
N ASN A 716 14.18 -19.25 -26.57
CA ASN A 716 14.39 -17.80 -26.51
C ASN A 716 15.61 -17.36 -27.33
N TRP A 717 16.72 -18.10 -27.23
CA TRP A 717 17.94 -17.85 -27.98
C TRP A 717 17.74 -17.97 -29.49
N ASP A 718 17.04 -19.00 -29.98
CA ASP A 718 16.72 -19.19 -31.40
C ASP A 718 15.82 -18.07 -31.94
N ALA A 719 14.81 -17.65 -31.16
CA ALA A 719 13.95 -16.51 -31.52
C ALA A 719 14.74 -15.19 -31.64
N VAL A 720 15.58 -14.87 -30.65
CA VAL A 720 16.43 -13.67 -30.69
C VAL A 720 17.49 -13.76 -31.79
N THR A 721 18.08 -14.94 -32.03
CA THR A 721 19.02 -15.17 -33.15
C THR A 721 18.37 -14.84 -34.50
N LYS A 722 17.14 -15.30 -34.73
CA LYS A 722 16.39 -15.01 -35.97
C LYS A 722 16.14 -13.51 -36.16
N LEU A 723 15.79 -12.80 -35.08
CA LEU A 723 15.60 -11.35 -35.12
C LEU A 723 16.90 -10.59 -35.43
N LEU A 724 18.00 -10.94 -34.75
CA LEU A 724 19.31 -10.31 -34.98
C LEU A 724 19.82 -10.59 -36.41
N VAL A 725 19.56 -11.77 -36.97
CA VAL A 725 19.91 -12.13 -38.35
C VAL A 725 19.02 -11.43 -39.40
N SER A 726 17.75 -11.11 -39.08
CA SER A 726 16.86 -10.36 -39.99
C SER A 726 17.04 -8.84 -39.93
N TYR A 727 17.79 -8.32 -38.96
CA TYR A 727 18.02 -6.90 -38.76
C TYR A 727 18.87 -6.27 -39.89
N PRO A 728 18.58 -5.04 -40.37
CA PRO A 728 17.40 -4.20 -40.11
C PRO A 728 16.28 -4.39 -41.16
N LYS A 729 16.24 -5.52 -41.87
CA LYS A 729 15.51 -5.66 -43.15
C LYS A 729 14.09 -6.24 -43.04
N SER A 730 13.71 -6.85 -41.93
CA SER A 730 12.35 -7.33 -41.68
C SER A 730 11.40 -6.19 -41.30
N LYS A 731 10.24 -6.08 -41.96
CA LYS A 731 9.11 -5.31 -41.40
C LYS A 731 8.67 -5.96 -40.09
N LEU A 732 8.40 -5.12 -39.10
CA LEU A 732 8.20 -5.48 -37.70
C LEU A 732 6.70 -5.75 -37.45
N GLU A 733 6.29 -7.03 -37.49
CA GLU A 733 4.91 -7.44 -37.15
C GLU A 733 4.87 -8.69 -36.25
N GLU A 734 5.52 -9.82 -36.61
CA GLU A 734 5.43 -11.06 -35.80
C GLU A 734 6.47 -11.14 -34.66
N GLY A 735 7.77 -10.98 -34.96
CA GLY A 735 8.84 -11.15 -33.96
C GLY A 735 8.84 -10.12 -32.82
N GLN A 736 8.16 -8.98 -33.01
CA GLN A 736 8.17 -7.86 -32.07
C GLN A 736 7.45 -8.18 -30.75
N MET A 737 6.35 -8.96 -30.78
CA MET A 737 5.58 -9.25 -29.56
C MET A 737 6.38 -10.02 -28.50
N ILE A 738 7.29 -10.90 -28.93
CA ILE A 738 8.11 -11.71 -28.02
C ILE A 738 9.23 -10.86 -27.40
N CYS A 739 9.96 -10.08 -28.20
CA CYS A 739 10.99 -9.20 -27.65
C CYS A 739 10.41 -8.06 -26.78
N GLU A 740 9.24 -7.51 -27.11
CA GLU A 740 8.55 -6.57 -26.22
C GLU A 740 8.00 -7.22 -24.93
N SER A 741 7.84 -8.55 -24.87
CA SER A 741 7.52 -9.25 -23.62
C SER A 741 8.73 -9.26 -22.68
N LEU A 742 9.92 -9.58 -23.20
CA LEU A 742 11.19 -9.55 -22.45
C LEU A 742 11.59 -8.13 -22.02
N HIS A 743 11.54 -7.15 -22.95
CA HIS A 743 12.20 -5.85 -22.78
C HIS A 743 11.39 -4.78 -22.04
N ARG A 744 10.10 -5.01 -21.74
CA ARG A 744 9.20 -3.99 -21.17
C ARG A 744 9.52 -3.54 -19.73
N THR A 745 10.60 -4.05 -19.12
CA THR A 745 11.03 -3.70 -17.75
C THR A 745 12.11 -2.62 -17.68
N ILE A 746 12.83 -2.33 -18.78
CA ILE A 746 13.73 -1.15 -18.80
C ILE A 746 12.85 0.10 -18.90
N GLY A 747 12.73 0.82 -17.77
CA GLY A 747 11.94 2.05 -17.69
C GLY A 747 12.44 3.07 -18.70
N LYS A 748 11.57 3.45 -19.64
CA LYS A 748 11.89 4.40 -20.73
C LYS A 748 12.58 5.64 -20.17
N ARG A 749 13.79 5.91 -20.67
CA ARG A 749 14.60 7.09 -20.36
C ARG A 749 15.23 7.56 -21.66
N ARG A 750 15.03 8.84 -22.00
CA ARG A 750 15.53 9.53 -23.21
C ARG A 750 14.86 9.13 -24.53
N ALA A 751 13.79 9.84 -24.88
CA ALA A 751 13.32 9.93 -26.26
C ALA A 751 14.29 10.77 -27.12
N SER A 752 15.27 10.11 -27.75
CA SER A 752 16.09 10.63 -28.85
C SER A 752 16.68 9.45 -29.66
N HIS A 753 17.38 9.73 -30.77
CA HIS A 753 17.93 8.71 -31.68
C HIS A 753 18.92 7.70 -31.06
N GLN A 754 19.35 7.88 -29.80
CA GLN A 754 20.17 6.91 -29.06
C GLN A 754 19.38 5.68 -28.54
N SER A 755 18.05 5.76 -28.43
CA SER A 755 17.24 4.71 -27.78
C SER A 755 17.34 3.34 -28.47
N THR A 756 17.21 3.31 -29.79
CA THR A 756 17.29 2.06 -30.59
C THR A 756 18.66 1.39 -30.58
N GLU A 757 19.72 2.13 -30.27
CA GLU A 757 21.09 1.58 -30.19
C GLU A 757 21.31 0.88 -28.84
N HIS A 758 20.86 1.47 -27.73
CA HIS A 758 20.88 0.86 -26.41
C HIS A 758 19.91 -0.35 -26.31
N GLU A 759 18.74 -0.28 -26.96
CA GLU A 759 17.80 -1.41 -27.05
C GLU A 759 18.42 -2.60 -27.81
N LEU A 760 19.23 -2.35 -28.83
CA LEU A 760 19.97 -3.38 -29.56
C LEU A 760 21.18 -3.91 -28.75
N GLU A 761 21.90 -3.04 -28.03
CA GLU A 761 22.99 -3.44 -27.15
C GLU A 761 22.50 -4.40 -26.05
N ASP A 762 21.35 -4.13 -25.42
CA ASP A 762 20.79 -5.05 -24.42
C ASP A 762 20.33 -6.38 -25.03
N GLN A 763 19.71 -6.39 -26.21
CA GLN A 763 19.35 -7.63 -26.93
C GLN A 763 20.58 -8.48 -27.27
N VAL A 764 21.67 -7.86 -27.74
CA VAL A 764 22.94 -8.55 -28.04
C VAL A 764 23.58 -9.10 -26.76
N ASN A 765 23.56 -8.35 -25.66
CA ASN A 765 24.08 -8.83 -24.37
C ASN A 765 23.22 -9.95 -23.76
N GLU A 766 21.89 -9.90 -23.89
CA GLU A 766 21.00 -11.00 -23.46
C GLU A 766 21.23 -12.27 -24.29
N TRP A 767 21.34 -12.11 -25.62
CA TRP A 767 21.71 -13.20 -26.53
C TRP A 767 23.08 -13.81 -26.18
N ALA A 768 24.07 -13.00 -25.85
CA ALA A 768 25.39 -13.46 -25.43
C ALA A 768 25.34 -14.23 -24.09
N ASN A 769 24.57 -13.74 -23.11
CA ASN A 769 24.34 -14.43 -21.84
C ASN A 769 23.65 -15.78 -22.05
N MET A 770 22.58 -15.83 -22.86
CA MET A 770 21.88 -17.08 -23.23
C MET A 770 22.82 -18.06 -23.94
N THR A 771 23.66 -17.57 -24.87
CA THR A 771 24.67 -18.39 -25.56
C THR A 771 25.64 -19.02 -24.56
N GLY A 772 26.14 -18.23 -23.60
CA GLY A 772 27.01 -18.71 -22.52
C GLY A 772 26.35 -19.78 -21.65
N PHE A 773 25.08 -19.56 -21.26
CA PHE A 773 24.28 -20.50 -20.46
C PHE A 773 24.08 -21.83 -21.18
N LEU A 774 23.69 -21.78 -22.47
CA LEU A 774 23.46 -22.96 -23.30
C LEU A 774 24.75 -23.77 -23.52
N CYS A 775 25.89 -23.09 -23.69
CA CYS A 775 27.20 -23.74 -23.78
C CYS A 775 27.65 -24.34 -22.43
N ALA A 776 27.37 -23.67 -21.31
CA ALA A 776 27.77 -24.13 -19.98
C ALA A 776 27.04 -25.42 -19.55
N LEU A 777 25.74 -25.52 -19.85
CA LEU A 777 24.90 -26.67 -19.45
C LEU A 777 24.66 -27.70 -20.56
N GLY A 778 25.00 -27.39 -21.82
CA GLY A 778 24.75 -28.28 -22.97
C GLY A 778 25.35 -29.68 -22.80
N GLY A 779 26.50 -29.81 -22.13
CA GLY A 779 27.11 -31.11 -21.82
C GLY A 779 26.21 -32.02 -20.98
N VAL A 780 25.72 -31.51 -19.84
CA VAL A 780 24.89 -32.30 -18.90
C VAL A 780 23.47 -32.50 -19.42
N CYS A 781 22.90 -31.49 -20.10
CA CYS A 781 21.53 -31.55 -20.64
C CYS A 781 21.41 -32.51 -21.83
N LEU A 782 22.38 -32.52 -22.75
CA LEU A 782 22.31 -33.36 -23.96
C LEU A 782 22.64 -34.83 -23.67
N GLN A 783 23.52 -35.12 -22.71
CA GLN A 783 23.83 -36.51 -22.30
C GLN A 783 22.57 -37.26 -21.84
N ARG A 784 21.68 -36.60 -21.08
CA ARG A 784 20.42 -37.18 -20.59
C ARG A 784 19.46 -37.64 -21.71
N ARG A 785 19.60 -37.09 -22.93
CA ARG A 785 18.79 -37.48 -24.11
C ARG A 785 19.39 -38.66 -24.89
N SER A 786 20.58 -39.14 -24.54
CA SER A 786 21.22 -40.29 -25.17
C SER A 786 20.88 -41.58 -24.40
N PRO A 787 20.29 -42.62 -25.04
CA PRO A 787 20.09 -43.90 -24.38
C PRO A 787 21.46 -44.53 -24.09
N SER A 788 21.78 -44.71 -22.81
CA SER A 788 23.11 -45.13 -22.35
C SER A 788 23.54 -46.46 -22.97
N SER A 789 24.63 -46.45 -23.75
CA SER A 789 25.24 -47.67 -24.27
C SER A 789 25.76 -48.54 -23.12
N SER A 790 25.11 -49.67 -22.88
CA SER A 790 25.43 -50.56 -21.76
C SER A 790 26.79 -51.23 -21.93
N SER A 791 27.55 -51.27 -20.83
CA SER A 791 28.87 -51.90 -20.80
C SER A 791 28.77 -53.42 -20.68
N ALA A 792 29.13 -54.14 -21.76
CA ALA A 792 29.69 -55.50 -21.68
C ALA A 792 30.43 -55.86 -22.97
N ARG A 793 31.68 -56.33 -22.86
CA ARG A 793 32.39 -56.99 -23.98
C ARG A 793 31.97 -58.46 -24.03
N ALA A 794 31.52 -58.92 -25.20
CA ALA A 794 31.48 -60.33 -25.56
C ALA A 794 31.98 -60.49 -27.01
N PRO A 795 32.73 -61.55 -27.36
CA PRO A 795 33.25 -61.75 -28.71
C PRO A 795 32.15 -62.22 -29.68
N PRO A 796 32.19 -61.79 -30.96
CA PRO A 796 31.15 -62.14 -31.93
C PRO A 796 31.26 -63.59 -32.40
N ARG A 797 30.11 -64.26 -32.56
CA ARG A 797 29.99 -65.41 -33.46
C ARG A 797 29.53 -64.93 -34.84
N SER A 798 30.05 -65.55 -35.89
CA SER A 798 29.85 -65.19 -37.29
C SER A 798 28.56 -65.74 -37.90
N SER A 799 27.86 -64.89 -38.67
CA SER A 799 27.14 -65.18 -39.93
C SER A 799 26.56 -63.84 -40.43
N LEU A 800 27.08 -63.21 -41.48
CA LEU A 800 26.86 -63.53 -42.90
C LEU A 800 25.38 -63.59 -43.31
N TYR A 801 24.84 -62.46 -43.76
CA TYR A 801 24.38 -62.27 -45.15
C TYR A 801 24.52 -60.79 -45.53
N GLY A 802 24.76 -60.48 -46.81
CA GLY A 802 25.19 -59.15 -47.26
C GLY A 802 24.14 -58.34 -48.03
N GLY A 803 24.32 -57.01 -48.02
CA GLY A 803 23.63 -56.04 -48.88
C GLY A 803 24.52 -54.83 -49.08
N THR A 804 24.74 -54.41 -50.33
CA THR A 804 25.87 -53.53 -50.71
C THR A 804 25.57 -52.04 -50.52
N LEU A 805 26.62 -51.25 -50.28
CA LEU A 805 26.54 -49.78 -50.18
C LEU A 805 26.05 -49.11 -51.47
N THR A 806 25.27 -48.04 -51.30
CA THR A 806 25.55 -46.76 -51.98
C THR A 806 25.51 -45.64 -50.95
N SER A 807 26.42 -44.67 -51.06
CA SER A 807 26.55 -43.52 -50.16
C SER A 807 26.23 -42.23 -50.90
N LEU A 808 25.58 -41.27 -50.24
CA LEU A 808 25.59 -39.87 -50.68
C LEU A 808 25.46 -38.89 -49.49
N ASP A 809 26.50 -38.06 -49.38
CA ASP A 809 26.65 -36.77 -48.69
C ASP A 809 26.11 -36.52 -47.26
N ALA A 810 27.06 -36.42 -46.33
CA ALA A 810 26.90 -35.68 -45.09
C ALA A 810 27.33 -34.20 -45.28
N ARG A 811 26.44 -33.24 -44.99
CA ARG A 811 26.75 -31.79 -44.98
C ARG A 811 26.17 -31.04 -43.75
N THR A 812 26.45 -31.56 -42.54
CA THR A 812 26.05 -30.88 -41.28
C THR A 812 27.01 -31.16 -40.11
N LYS A 813 28.32 -31.20 -40.35
CA LYS A 813 29.36 -31.37 -39.30
C LYS A 813 30.52 -30.36 -39.40
N GLY A 814 30.22 -29.11 -39.76
CA GLY A 814 31.23 -28.06 -40.00
C GLY A 814 30.80 -26.68 -39.51
N ALA A 815 30.27 -26.57 -38.28
CA ALA A 815 29.80 -25.31 -37.70
C ALA A 815 29.88 -25.30 -36.16
N LEU A 816 31.03 -25.69 -35.58
CA LEU A 816 31.22 -25.71 -34.11
C LEU A 816 32.65 -25.38 -33.64
N VAL A 817 33.54 -24.99 -34.56
CA VAL A 817 34.89 -24.47 -34.27
C VAL A 817 35.13 -23.34 -35.26
N GLY A 818 35.16 -22.08 -34.79
CA GLY A 818 35.29 -20.93 -35.70
C GLY A 818 35.00 -19.53 -35.15
N VAL A 819 34.41 -19.38 -33.95
CA VAL A 819 34.21 -18.05 -33.31
C VAL A 819 34.69 -18.09 -31.86
N ALA A 820 36.00 -18.16 -31.67
CA ALA A 820 36.66 -18.15 -30.36
C ALA A 820 38.05 -17.50 -30.49
N GLY A 821 38.09 -16.21 -30.85
CA GLY A 821 39.33 -15.47 -31.05
C GLY A 821 39.08 -14.09 -31.64
N GLY A 822 38.84 -13.10 -30.79
CA GLY A 822 38.72 -11.70 -31.23
C GLY A 822 37.60 -10.87 -30.58
N MET A 823 37.41 -10.95 -29.26
CA MET A 823 36.89 -9.88 -28.38
C MET A 823 37.13 -10.27 -26.91
#